data_AF-A0A072U862-F1
#
_entry.id   AF-A0A072U862-F1
#
_cell.length_a   1.000
_cell.length_b   1.000
_cell.length_c   1.000
_cell.angle_alpha   90.00
_cell.angle_beta   90.00
_cell.angle_gamma   90.00
#
_symmetry.space_group_name_H-M   'P 1'
#
loop_
_entity.id
_entity.type
_entity.pdbx_description
1 polymer ?
#
loop_
_entity_poly.entity_id
_entity_poly.type
_entity_poly.pdbx_seq_one_letter_code
_entity_poly.pdbx_strand_id
1 'polypeptide(L)'
;MNVDHDQPPPTATATAALQTLTSGPLSSSVASLAASSRCIPSERDFFFYRNFNEFKLPIDEISRESQSMLEAIGVASNSPFPGDLDDGYDWLVNVNDDVLERFDVANDEFREYRRIQEEDAKNGNGNGRMNGSEAMMVDDGFEIVYGKKKKGGRGKVVGVEDSEISVAEGVKVAMKDKRTVGGKAKIPFHIPTIRRPQDEFSIIVNNANVPFEHVWLQRSDDGQKFVHPLEKLSVLDFVDKDPENIVPQKPPSLESTPFKLVEEVKDLKEMAAKLRSVNEFAVDLEHNQYRSFQGLTCLMQISTRTEDFVVDTLKLRIHIGPHLREVFKDPSKRKVMHGADKDIVWLQRDFGIYVCNMFDTGQASKVLKLERNSLEHLLNHFCEITANKEYQNADWRLRPIPDEMLRYAREDTHYLLYIYDTMRINLCSLPKAPESSDTPLVEVYKRSYDVCMQLYEKELLTENSYLHIYGLQGAGFNAQQLAIVSGLCEWRDIVARAEDESTGYVLPNKTVLEIAKQMPVTTNKLRRLVKTKHPYLEHNLDSVVTVIRHSIQNAAAFEAAAQQLKEGNATTGSDAVPVTTEDPAPQTQNPKESFQHQDTDVQIKLKPNNVTSELPRESLTIPEQTRDANVGALSTLKVAKFYLFQCYFKV
;
A
#
# COMPACT_ATOMS: atom_id res chain seq x y z
N MET A 1 -0.84 -7.84 -59.99
CA MET A 1 -1.55 -9.02 -59.46
C MET A 1 -0.72 -9.51 -58.30
N ASN A 2 -0.99 -9.00 -57.09
CA ASN A 2 -2.01 -9.44 -56.11
C ASN A 2 -1.59 -10.75 -55.42
N VAL A 3 -1.19 -10.71 -54.13
CA VAL A 3 -2.00 -10.68 -52.87
C VAL A 3 -1.92 -12.09 -52.27
N ASP A 4 -1.33 -12.29 -51.09
CA ASP A 4 -2.06 -12.27 -49.82
C ASP A 4 -1.18 -12.45 -48.56
N HIS A 5 -1.76 -12.03 -47.43
CA HIS A 5 -1.27 -11.89 -46.05
C HIS A 5 -1.31 -13.18 -45.20
N ASP A 6 -0.80 -13.04 -43.95
CA ASP A 6 -1.10 -13.76 -42.67
C ASP A 6 0.08 -14.55 -42.08
N GLN A 7 0.39 -14.58 -40.78
CA GLN A 7 0.02 -13.88 -39.52
C GLN A 7 1.03 -14.38 -38.45
N PRO A 8 1.29 -13.67 -37.34
CA PRO A 8 2.01 -14.22 -36.17
C PRO A 8 1.11 -15.18 -35.36
N PRO A 9 1.66 -16.11 -34.55
CA PRO A 9 0.90 -17.22 -33.97
C PRO A 9 -0.10 -16.76 -32.90
N PRO A 10 -1.20 -17.52 -32.68
CA PRO A 10 -2.26 -17.11 -31.77
C PRO A 10 -1.83 -17.24 -30.31
N THR A 11 -2.37 -16.31 -29.51
CA THR A 11 -2.34 -16.29 -28.05
C THR A 11 -2.84 -17.61 -27.46
N ALA A 12 -2.03 -18.22 -26.61
CA ALA A 12 -2.39 -19.41 -25.86
C ALA A 12 -3.55 -19.08 -24.90
N THR A 13 -4.68 -19.78 -25.06
CA THR A 13 -5.81 -19.72 -24.13
C THR A 13 -5.49 -20.48 -22.84
N ALA A 14 -6.04 -20.06 -21.71
CA ALA A 14 -5.83 -20.68 -20.39
C ALA A 14 -6.11 -22.20 -20.37
N THR A 15 -6.96 -22.68 -21.27
CA THR A 15 -7.25 -24.12 -21.46
C THR A 15 -6.06 -24.91 -22.02
N ALA A 16 -5.25 -24.30 -22.88
CA ALA A 16 -4.04 -24.92 -23.43
C ALA A 16 -2.91 -25.01 -22.38
N ALA A 17 -2.80 -24.03 -21.49
CA ALA A 17 -1.85 -24.06 -20.36
C ALA A 17 -2.19 -25.20 -19.37
N LEU A 18 -3.47 -25.38 -19.06
CA LEU A 18 -3.97 -26.50 -18.23
C LEU A 18 -3.72 -27.87 -18.88
N GLN A 19 -3.94 -28.00 -20.18
CA GLN A 19 -3.64 -29.23 -20.91
C GLN A 19 -2.13 -29.54 -20.90
N THR A 20 -1.29 -28.51 -21.10
CA THR A 20 0.19 -28.64 -21.08
C THR A 20 0.71 -29.08 -19.70
N LEU A 21 0.07 -28.65 -18.60
CA LEU A 21 0.37 -29.13 -17.25
C LEU A 21 -0.01 -30.61 -17.03
N THR A 22 -1.12 -31.05 -17.60
CA THR A 22 -1.57 -32.46 -17.46
C THR A 22 -0.81 -33.43 -18.36
N SER A 23 -0.25 -32.98 -19.49
CA SER A 23 0.46 -33.82 -20.47
C SER A 23 1.97 -33.58 -20.54
N GLY A 24 2.52 -32.69 -19.70
CA GLY A 24 3.92 -32.26 -19.74
C GLY A 24 4.93 -33.22 -19.06
N PRO A 25 6.24 -32.87 -19.12
CA PRO A 25 7.32 -33.68 -18.56
C PRO A 25 7.12 -34.01 -17.08
N LEU A 26 6.64 -33.06 -16.28
CA LEU A 26 6.36 -33.26 -14.86
C LEU A 26 5.27 -34.31 -14.61
N SER A 27 4.16 -34.26 -15.35
CA SER A 27 3.09 -35.26 -15.27
C SER A 27 3.61 -36.66 -15.63
N SER A 28 4.44 -36.76 -16.67
CA SER A 28 5.08 -38.02 -17.06
C SER A 28 6.08 -38.53 -16.02
N SER A 29 6.88 -37.65 -15.40
CA SER A 29 7.81 -37.98 -14.31
C SER A 29 7.06 -38.45 -13.06
N VAL A 30 5.96 -37.78 -12.69
CA VAL A 30 5.10 -38.17 -11.56
C VAL A 30 4.34 -39.47 -11.85
N ALA A 31 3.97 -39.73 -13.11
CA ALA A 31 3.39 -41.00 -13.53
C ALA A 31 4.40 -42.14 -13.45
N SER A 32 5.63 -41.92 -13.93
CA SER A 32 6.74 -42.87 -13.90
C SER A 32 7.17 -43.21 -12.47
N LEU A 33 7.36 -42.20 -11.62
CA LEU A 33 7.67 -42.38 -10.19
C LEU A 33 6.61 -43.23 -9.48
N ALA A 34 5.34 -43.03 -9.81
CA ALA A 34 4.23 -43.78 -9.23
C ALA A 34 3.98 -45.15 -9.82
N ALA A 35 4.53 -45.43 -11.00
CA ALA A 35 4.56 -46.77 -11.55
C ALA A 35 5.67 -47.56 -10.83
N SER A 36 6.84 -46.95 -10.63
CA SER A 36 7.98 -47.54 -9.90
C SER A 36 7.67 -47.81 -8.43
N SER A 37 6.91 -46.95 -7.75
CA SER A 37 6.55 -47.17 -6.33
C SER A 37 5.62 -48.36 -6.11
N ARG A 38 4.88 -48.82 -7.13
CA ARG A 38 4.01 -50.01 -7.03
C ARG A 38 4.77 -51.33 -7.04
N CYS A 39 6.04 -51.30 -7.46
CA CYS A 39 6.90 -52.49 -7.48
C CYS A 39 7.49 -52.79 -6.10
N ILE A 40 7.31 -51.90 -5.12
CA ILE A 40 7.85 -52.07 -3.78
C ILE A 40 6.80 -52.77 -2.90
N PRO A 41 7.05 -54.01 -2.40
CA PRO A 41 5.99 -54.82 -1.77
C PRO A 41 5.61 -54.28 -0.39
N SER A 42 4.39 -53.76 -0.23
CA SER A 42 3.91 -53.15 1.02
C SER A 42 3.41 -54.15 2.07
N GLU A 43 3.30 -55.45 1.75
CA GLU A 43 2.74 -56.45 2.67
C GLU A 43 3.75 -57.50 3.14
N ARG A 44 5.06 -57.25 2.96
CA ARG A 44 6.11 -58.17 3.36
C ARG A 44 6.96 -57.54 4.45
N ASP A 45 7.52 -58.39 5.31
CA ASP A 45 8.54 -58.02 6.29
C ASP A 45 9.95 -58.39 5.78
N PHE A 46 10.72 -57.36 5.48
CA PHE A 46 12.14 -57.24 5.16
C PHE A 46 13.04 -56.86 6.36
N PHE A 47 12.58 -56.87 7.63
CA PHE A 47 13.41 -56.52 8.80
C PHE A 47 14.70 -57.36 8.86
N PHE A 48 14.59 -58.64 8.49
CA PHE A 48 15.73 -59.55 8.34
C PHE A 48 16.81 -59.02 7.38
N TYR A 49 16.42 -58.39 6.27
CA TYR A 49 17.36 -57.90 5.25
C TYR A 49 18.07 -56.61 5.66
N ARG A 50 17.56 -55.88 6.67
CA ARG A 50 18.21 -54.68 7.21
C ARG A 50 19.56 -54.97 7.89
N ASN A 51 19.86 -56.25 8.14
CA ASN A 51 21.16 -56.70 8.64
C ASN A 51 22.24 -56.74 7.56
N PHE A 52 21.88 -56.65 6.27
CA PHE A 52 22.80 -56.67 5.15
C PHE A 52 22.98 -55.25 4.60
N ASN A 53 24.22 -54.80 4.45
CA ASN A 53 24.52 -53.43 4.00
C ASN A 53 24.03 -53.18 2.56
N GLU A 54 23.98 -54.24 1.75
CA GLU A 54 23.51 -54.24 0.37
C GLU A 54 22.03 -53.87 0.25
N PHE A 55 21.24 -54.11 1.30
CA PHE A 55 19.84 -53.71 1.39
C PHE A 55 19.66 -52.45 2.25
N LYS A 56 20.40 -52.33 3.34
CA LYS A 56 20.30 -51.22 4.30
C LYS A 56 20.70 -49.87 3.68
N LEU A 57 21.85 -49.80 2.99
CA LEU A 57 22.38 -48.53 2.50
C LEU A 57 21.46 -47.87 1.44
N PRO A 58 20.96 -48.58 0.42
CA PRO A 58 20.03 -47.98 -0.55
C PRO A 58 18.71 -47.54 0.08
N ILE A 59 18.20 -48.28 1.07
CA ILE A 59 16.94 -47.94 1.76
C ILE A 59 17.09 -46.71 2.64
N ASP A 60 18.22 -46.58 3.36
CA ASP A 60 18.51 -45.40 4.17
C ASP A 60 18.73 -44.15 3.28
N GLU A 61 19.30 -44.31 2.07
CA GLU A 61 19.44 -43.22 1.09
C GLU A 61 18.08 -42.74 0.55
N ILE A 62 17.24 -43.68 0.11
CA ILE A 62 15.85 -43.50 -0.32
C ILE A 62 15.01 -42.78 0.77
N SER A 63 15.20 -43.16 2.03
CA SER A 63 14.57 -42.50 3.19
C SER A 63 14.97 -41.04 3.31
N ARG A 64 16.28 -40.77 3.25
CA ARG A 64 16.85 -39.43 3.44
C ARG A 64 16.39 -38.47 2.33
N GLU A 65 16.40 -38.92 1.08
CA GLU A 65 15.91 -38.11 -0.04
C GLU A 65 14.41 -37.80 0.09
N SER A 66 13.62 -38.76 0.55
CA SER A 66 12.17 -38.56 0.70
C SER A 66 11.81 -37.65 1.85
N GLN A 67 12.56 -37.71 2.94
CA GLN A 67 12.43 -36.75 4.03
C GLN A 67 12.80 -35.34 3.58
N SER A 68 13.91 -35.19 2.83
CA SER A 68 14.32 -33.88 2.29
C SER A 68 13.27 -33.27 1.35
N MET A 69 12.60 -34.10 0.53
CA MET A 69 11.48 -33.65 -0.30
C MET A 69 10.29 -33.17 0.52
N LEU A 70 9.92 -33.87 1.60
CA LEU A 70 8.81 -33.46 2.48
C LEU A 70 9.14 -32.20 3.28
N GLU A 71 10.38 -32.05 3.74
CA GLU A 71 10.86 -30.82 4.38
C GLU A 71 10.77 -29.63 3.40
N ALA A 72 11.17 -29.83 2.13
CA ALA A 72 11.02 -28.79 1.11
C ALA A 72 9.55 -28.44 0.82
N ILE A 73 8.65 -29.44 0.81
CA ILE A 73 7.20 -29.20 0.70
C ILE A 73 6.71 -28.39 1.89
N GLY A 74 7.14 -28.72 3.11
CA GLY A 74 6.74 -28.00 4.31
C GLY A 74 7.25 -26.57 4.39
N VAL A 75 8.45 -26.30 3.87
CA VAL A 75 8.93 -24.93 3.67
C VAL A 75 8.05 -24.19 2.66
N ALA A 76 7.67 -24.83 1.56
CA ALA A 76 6.83 -24.21 0.54
C ALA A 76 5.38 -23.97 1.01
N SER A 77 4.85 -24.82 1.90
CA SER A 77 3.51 -24.71 2.48
C SER A 77 3.47 -23.95 3.81
N ASN A 78 4.60 -23.40 4.28
CA ASN A 78 4.74 -22.75 5.59
C ASN A 78 4.27 -23.62 6.79
N SER A 79 4.43 -24.94 6.66
CA SER A 79 4.11 -25.91 7.70
C SER A 79 5.28 -26.90 7.79
N PRO A 80 6.22 -26.77 8.74
CA PRO A 80 7.41 -27.63 8.80
C PRO A 80 7.05 -29.11 8.97
N PHE A 81 7.77 -30.00 8.26
CA PHE A 81 7.57 -31.45 8.38
C PHE A 81 7.94 -31.93 9.80
N PRO A 82 7.03 -32.59 10.54
CA PRO A 82 7.35 -33.16 11.84
C PRO A 82 8.22 -34.40 11.62
N GLY A 83 9.38 -34.47 12.28
CA GLY A 83 10.41 -35.49 12.01
C GLY A 83 10.02 -36.92 12.42
N ASP A 84 8.81 -37.14 12.91
CA ASP A 84 8.22 -38.41 13.29
C ASP A 84 7.09 -38.84 12.33
N LEU A 85 6.94 -40.16 12.17
CA LEU A 85 6.14 -40.76 11.10
C LEU A 85 4.63 -40.61 11.28
N ASP A 86 4.16 -40.66 12.52
CA ASP A 86 2.72 -40.58 12.83
C ASP A 86 2.22 -39.13 12.68
N ASP A 87 2.95 -38.15 13.23
CA ASP A 87 2.64 -36.73 13.02
C ASP A 87 2.86 -36.32 11.55
N GLY A 88 3.79 -36.98 10.83
CA GLY A 88 4.07 -36.73 9.41
C GLY A 88 2.91 -37.07 8.47
N TYR A 89 2.12 -38.11 8.79
CA TYR A 89 0.93 -38.44 8.00
C TYR A 89 -0.19 -37.41 8.22
N ASP A 90 -0.49 -37.08 9.47
CA ASP A 90 -1.52 -36.09 9.82
C ASP A 90 -1.15 -34.71 9.28
N TRP A 91 0.15 -34.35 9.36
CA TRP A 91 0.68 -33.15 8.73
C TRP A 91 0.44 -33.12 7.22
N LEU A 92 0.71 -34.22 6.51
CA LEU A 92 0.53 -34.30 5.06
C LEU A 92 -0.94 -34.17 4.66
N VAL A 93 -1.85 -34.76 5.44
CA VAL A 93 -3.30 -34.62 5.25
C VAL A 93 -3.72 -33.16 5.41
N ASN A 94 -3.27 -32.48 6.47
CA ASN A 94 -3.59 -31.07 6.71
C ASN A 94 -3.06 -30.16 5.59
N VAL A 95 -1.83 -30.36 5.14
CA VAL A 95 -1.27 -29.60 4.01
C VAL A 95 -2.07 -29.83 2.73
N ASN A 96 -2.55 -31.05 2.51
CA ASN A 96 -3.36 -31.38 1.34
C ASN A 96 -4.76 -30.74 1.43
N ASP A 97 -5.38 -30.73 2.60
CA ASP A 97 -6.68 -30.09 2.84
C ASP A 97 -6.60 -28.57 2.65
N ASP A 98 -5.55 -27.91 3.16
CA ASP A 98 -5.29 -26.48 2.95
C ASP A 98 -5.18 -26.12 1.46
N VAL A 99 -4.50 -26.97 0.68
CA VAL A 99 -4.35 -26.75 -0.78
C VAL A 99 -5.67 -26.96 -1.50
N LEU A 100 -6.42 -28.00 -1.14
CA LEU A 100 -7.73 -28.26 -1.72
C LEU A 100 -8.73 -27.16 -1.38
N GLU A 101 -8.73 -26.64 -0.16
CA GLU A 101 -9.60 -25.52 0.24
C GLU A 101 -9.29 -24.24 -0.55
N ARG A 102 -8.01 -23.90 -0.73
CA ARG A 102 -7.60 -22.77 -1.58
C ARG A 102 -8.02 -22.95 -3.03
N PHE A 103 -7.94 -24.17 -3.55
CA PHE A 103 -8.39 -24.50 -4.90
C PHE A 103 -9.91 -24.37 -5.04
N ASP A 104 -10.67 -24.86 -4.05
CA ASP A 104 -12.13 -24.77 -4.05
C ASP A 104 -12.60 -23.32 -4.00
N VAL A 105 -11.98 -22.48 -3.15
CA VAL A 105 -12.24 -21.03 -3.10
C VAL A 105 -11.97 -20.38 -4.46
N ALA A 106 -10.81 -20.62 -5.06
CA ALA A 106 -10.46 -20.07 -6.36
C ALA A 106 -11.39 -20.56 -7.50
N ASN A 107 -11.84 -21.82 -7.43
CA ASN A 107 -12.76 -22.40 -8.40
C ASN A 107 -14.20 -21.86 -8.23
N ASP A 108 -14.64 -21.59 -7.00
CA ASP A 108 -15.92 -20.95 -6.73
C ASP A 108 -15.94 -19.49 -7.19
N GLU A 109 -14.86 -18.74 -6.95
CA GLU A 109 -14.67 -17.39 -7.49
C GLU A 109 -14.70 -17.38 -9.03
N PHE A 110 -14.02 -18.33 -9.66
CA PHE A 110 -14.02 -18.47 -11.12
C PHE A 110 -15.42 -18.80 -11.68
N ARG A 111 -16.18 -19.66 -10.98
CA ARG A 111 -17.56 -20.02 -11.36
C ARG A 111 -18.51 -18.84 -11.24
N GLU A 112 -18.36 -18.05 -10.17
CA GLU A 112 -19.16 -16.85 -9.97
C GLU A 112 -18.87 -15.80 -11.04
N TYR A 113 -17.60 -15.61 -11.39
CA TYR A 113 -17.20 -14.73 -12.49
C TYR A 113 -17.83 -15.13 -13.83
N ARG A 114 -17.86 -16.43 -14.14
CA ARG A 114 -18.53 -16.94 -15.35
C ARG A 114 -20.05 -16.72 -15.28
N ARG A 115 -20.66 -16.90 -14.12
CA ARG A 115 -22.11 -16.71 -13.92
C ARG A 115 -22.51 -15.25 -14.18
N ILE A 116 -21.75 -14.31 -13.67
CA ILE A 116 -21.96 -12.87 -13.88
C ILE A 116 -21.82 -12.51 -15.37
N GLN A 117 -20.80 -13.03 -16.06
CA GLN A 117 -20.64 -12.82 -17.51
C GLN A 117 -21.82 -13.40 -18.32
N GLU A 118 -22.35 -14.55 -17.92
CA GLU A 118 -23.49 -15.17 -18.58
C GLU A 118 -24.81 -14.45 -18.28
N GLU A 119 -24.95 -13.83 -17.11
CA GLU A 119 -26.11 -13.02 -16.73
C GLU A 119 -26.10 -11.64 -17.41
N ASP A 120 -24.92 -11.01 -17.55
CA ASP A 120 -24.74 -9.77 -18.31
C ASP A 120 -24.96 -9.97 -19.81
N ALA A 121 -24.60 -11.14 -20.36
CA ALA A 121 -24.89 -11.51 -21.75
C ALA A 121 -26.38 -11.83 -21.98
N LYS A 122 -27.12 -12.31 -20.96
CA LYS A 122 -28.56 -12.62 -21.05
C LYS A 122 -29.45 -11.41 -20.81
N ASN A 123 -28.98 -10.39 -20.10
CA ASN A 123 -29.70 -9.14 -19.84
C ASN A 123 -29.47 -8.06 -20.92
N GLY A 124 -28.96 -8.43 -22.08
CA GLY A 124 -28.76 -7.52 -23.21
C GLY A 124 -30.06 -6.93 -23.75
N ASN A 125 -30.37 -5.69 -23.37
CA ASN A 125 -31.18 -4.82 -24.20
C ASN A 125 -30.27 -3.91 -25.02
N GLY A 126 -29.89 -4.40 -26.20
CA GLY A 126 -29.19 -3.62 -27.22
C GLY A 126 -30.15 -2.76 -28.03
N ASN A 127 -29.95 -1.44 -28.02
CA ASN A 127 -30.22 -0.44 -29.07
C ASN A 127 -29.99 0.96 -28.45
N GLY A 128 -29.32 1.94 -29.05
CA GLY A 128 -28.75 2.06 -30.38
C GLY A 128 -28.05 3.41 -30.58
N ARG A 129 -27.40 3.51 -31.74
CA ARG A 129 -26.88 4.67 -32.48
C ARG A 129 -27.32 6.09 -32.08
N MET A 130 -26.32 6.99 -32.19
CA MET A 130 -26.37 8.44 -32.43
C MET A 130 -27.63 9.01 -33.10
N ASN A 131 -28.17 10.10 -32.52
CA ASN A 131 -28.40 11.39 -33.19
C ASN A 131 -28.74 12.48 -32.15
N GLY A 132 -28.37 13.72 -32.44
CA GLY A 132 -28.34 14.83 -31.49
C GLY A 132 -29.57 15.75 -31.43
N SER A 133 -29.31 16.87 -30.75
CA SER A 133 -29.99 18.17 -30.64
C SER A 133 -31.26 18.31 -29.77
N GLU A 134 -31.09 19.21 -28.80
CA GLU A 134 -31.96 20.34 -28.39
C GLU A 134 -33.10 20.17 -27.37
N ALA A 135 -32.96 21.01 -26.34
CA ALA A 135 -33.95 21.89 -25.70
C ALA A 135 -34.74 21.42 -24.46
N MET A 136 -34.44 22.16 -23.38
CA MET A 136 -35.37 22.87 -22.48
C MET A 136 -36.19 22.11 -21.40
N MET A 137 -35.91 22.53 -20.16
CA MET A 137 -36.86 23.09 -19.17
C MET A 137 -37.78 22.16 -18.35
N VAL A 138 -37.55 22.25 -17.03
CA VAL A 138 -38.53 22.57 -15.97
C VAL A 138 -39.27 21.41 -15.25
N ASP A 139 -39.12 21.51 -13.92
CA ASP A 139 -40.01 21.19 -12.80
C ASP A 139 -40.14 19.79 -12.19
N ASP A 140 -39.89 19.83 -10.87
CA ASP A 140 -40.69 19.35 -9.75
C ASP A 140 -41.17 17.91 -9.68
N GLY A 141 -41.00 17.34 -8.48
CA GLY A 141 -41.89 16.28 -8.02
C GLY A 141 -41.21 15.22 -7.16
N PHE A 142 -40.71 15.61 -5.99
CA PHE A 142 -40.48 14.67 -4.88
C PHE A 142 -41.85 14.23 -4.35
N GLU A 143 -42.25 12.97 -4.57
CA GLU A 143 -43.47 12.40 -3.97
C GLU A 143 -43.13 11.25 -3.02
N ILE A 144 -43.40 11.49 -1.74
CA ILE A 144 -43.29 10.57 -0.61
C ILE A 144 -44.58 9.73 -0.55
N VAL A 145 -44.47 8.40 -0.69
CA VAL A 145 -45.59 7.48 -0.45
C VAL A 145 -45.51 6.90 0.97
N TYR A 146 -46.43 7.34 1.82
CA TYR A 146 -46.75 6.74 3.11
C TYR A 146 -47.61 5.47 2.93
N GLY A 147 -47.19 4.35 3.55
CA GLY A 147 -47.97 3.11 3.70
C GLY A 147 -48.17 2.73 5.17
N LYS A 148 -49.41 2.44 5.55
CA LYS A 148 -49.98 2.43 6.92
C LYS A 148 -49.60 1.23 7.84
N LYS A 149 -49.27 1.59 9.09
CA LYS A 149 -49.82 1.15 10.41
C LYS A 149 -50.37 -0.28 10.62
N LYS A 150 -49.88 -0.95 11.69
CA LYS A 150 -50.72 -1.64 12.69
C LYS A 150 -50.11 -1.70 14.12
N LYS A 151 -50.81 -1.02 15.04
CA LYS A 151 -51.10 -1.21 16.49
C LYS A 151 -50.07 -1.71 17.53
N GLY A 152 -49.96 -0.90 18.60
CA GLY A 152 -49.88 -1.29 20.02
C GLY A 152 -48.64 -0.69 20.73
N GLY A 153 -48.70 0.07 21.83
CA GLY A 153 -49.79 0.60 22.65
C GLY A 153 -49.25 1.56 23.73
N ARG A 154 -50.15 2.42 24.23
CA ARG A 154 -50.24 3.07 25.56
C ARG A 154 -49.05 3.81 26.20
N GLY A 155 -49.31 5.10 26.45
CA GLY A 155 -49.03 5.82 27.70
C GLY A 155 -48.00 6.94 27.54
N LYS A 156 -48.15 8.16 28.06
CA LYS A 156 -49.22 8.86 28.79
C LYS A 156 -48.84 10.35 28.71
N VAL A 157 -49.81 11.22 28.42
CA VAL A 157 -49.67 12.69 28.35
C VAL A 157 -49.95 13.30 29.71
N VAL A 158 -49.20 14.34 30.07
CA VAL A 158 -49.56 15.47 30.96
C VAL A 158 -48.74 16.65 30.38
N GLY A 159 -49.27 17.71 29.75
CA GLY A 159 -50.25 18.71 30.22
C GLY A 159 -49.51 19.71 31.12
N VAL A 160 -49.35 21.00 30.83
CA VAL A 160 -50.40 22.05 30.88
C VAL A 160 -49.74 23.44 30.61
N GLU A 161 -50.42 24.24 29.78
CA GLU A 161 -50.69 25.72 29.74
C GLU A 161 -49.54 26.73 29.96
N ASP A 162 -49.25 27.65 29.03
CA ASP A 162 -49.98 28.85 28.52
C ASP A 162 -50.04 30.04 29.51
N SER A 163 -49.42 31.16 29.12
CA SER A 163 -49.88 32.53 29.43
C SER A 163 -49.09 33.61 28.67
N GLU A 164 -49.84 34.64 28.29
CA GLU A 164 -49.59 35.66 27.27
C GLU A 164 -48.80 36.91 27.74
N ILE A 165 -48.03 37.47 26.80
CA ILE A 165 -47.90 38.88 26.34
C ILE A 165 -47.78 40.03 27.38
N SER A 166 -46.65 40.75 27.32
CA SER A 166 -46.64 42.23 27.37
C SER A 166 -45.41 42.83 26.65
N VAL A 167 -45.62 43.98 26.02
CA VAL A 167 -44.74 44.66 25.05
C VAL A 167 -43.88 45.73 25.75
N ALA A 168 -42.59 45.81 25.43
CA ALA A 168 -41.81 47.05 25.53
C ALA A 168 -40.57 47.00 24.61
N GLU A 169 -40.44 48.01 23.77
CA GLU A 169 -39.33 48.23 22.82
C GLU A 169 -37.99 48.49 23.52
N GLY A 170 -36.92 47.94 22.94
CA GLY A 170 -35.54 48.22 23.33
C GLY A 170 -34.58 47.49 22.40
N VAL A 171 -34.16 48.14 21.33
CA VAL A 171 -33.16 47.64 20.37
C VAL A 171 -31.86 47.30 21.08
N LYS A 172 -31.53 46.01 21.17
CA LYS A 172 -30.19 45.50 21.51
C LYS A 172 -29.84 44.27 20.68
N VAL A 173 -28.70 44.41 19.99
CA VAL A 173 -27.86 43.44 19.28
C VAL A 173 -28.12 41.97 19.63
N ALA A 174 -28.65 41.19 18.67
CA ALA A 174 -28.83 39.76 18.82
C ALA A 174 -27.52 39.00 18.58
N MET A 175 -27.00 38.40 19.66
CA MET A 175 -26.08 37.27 19.57
C MET A 175 -26.80 36.12 18.84
N LYS A 176 -26.21 35.63 17.75
CA LYS A 176 -26.75 34.51 16.98
C LYS A 176 -26.64 33.24 17.82
N ASP A 177 -27.79 32.70 18.19
CA ASP A 177 -27.94 31.45 18.93
C ASP A 177 -27.18 30.28 18.27
N LYS A 178 -26.29 29.67 19.06
CA LYS A 178 -25.70 28.36 18.82
C LYS A 178 -26.76 27.29 19.08
N ARG A 179 -27.70 27.05 18.15
CA ARG A 179 -28.46 25.78 18.08
C ARG A 179 -29.33 25.70 16.82
N THR A 180 -28.67 25.55 15.67
CA THR A 180 -29.13 24.83 14.47
C THR A 180 -28.08 25.03 13.38
N VAL A 181 -26.93 24.38 13.55
CA VAL A 181 -26.08 24.01 12.43
C VAL A 181 -26.02 22.51 12.50
N GLY A 182 -26.68 21.84 11.55
CA GLY A 182 -26.56 20.39 11.40
C GLY A 182 -25.08 20.04 11.43
N GLY A 183 -24.68 19.09 12.27
CA GLY A 183 -23.30 18.65 12.34
C GLY A 183 -22.86 18.23 10.94
N LYS A 184 -21.98 19.01 10.32
CA LYS A 184 -21.39 18.65 9.03
C LYS A 184 -20.82 17.25 9.17
N ALA A 185 -21.28 16.32 8.34
CA ALA A 185 -20.81 14.95 8.36
C ALA A 185 -19.30 14.97 8.09
N LYS A 186 -18.50 14.45 9.02
CA LYS A 186 -17.06 14.28 8.78
C LYS A 186 -16.89 13.32 7.62
N ILE A 187 -16.17 13.73 6.58
CA ILE A 187 -15.80 12.81 5.50
C ILE A 187 -15.00 11.66 6.12
N PRO A 188 -15.43 10.41 5.92
CA PRO A 188 -14.76 9.27 6.52
C PRO A 188 -13.41 9.03 5.87
N PHE A 189 -12.39 8.80 6.71
CA PHE A 189 -11.06 8.38 6.30
C PHE A 189 -11.03 7.02 5.61
N HIS A 190 -11.97 6.15 5.99
CA HIS A 190 -12.13 4.84 5.39
C HIS A 190 -13.61 4.51 5.24
N ILE A 191 -14.00 4.09 4.04
CA ILE A 191 -15.35 3.62 3.73
C ILE A 191 -15.27 2.10 3.46
N PRO A 192 -15.72 1.24 4.40
CA PRO A 192 -15.61 -0.21 4.26
C PRO A 192 -16.39 -0.80 3.07
N THR A 193 -17.41 -0.09 2.59
CA THR A 193 -18.27 -0.55 1.49
C THR A 193 -17.67 -0.29 0.10
N ILE A 194 -16.59 0.48 -0.01
CA ILE A 194 -15.89 0.68 -1.28
C ILE A 194 -15.20 -0.63 -1.66
N ARG A 195 -15.51 -1.14 -2.86
CA ARG A 195 -14.82 -2.28 -3.47
C ARG A 195 -13.34 -1.95 -3.64
N ARG A 196 -12.47 -2.95 -3.53
CA ARG A 196 -11.04 -2.73 -3.68
C ARG A 196 -10.74 -2.37 -5.14
N PRO A 197 -10.15 -1.19 -5.41
CA PRO A 197 -9.77 -0.83 -6.78
C PRO A 197 -8.78 -1.82 -7.41
N GLN A 198 -8.00 -2.51 -6.57
CA GLN A 198 -7.08 -3.55 -7.04
C GLN A 198 -7.80 -4.69 -7.73
N ASP A 199 -8.93 -5.14 -7.17
CA ASP A 199 -9.73 -6.22 -7.73
C ASP A 199 -10.53 -5.71 -8.95
N GLU A 200 -11.16 -4.53 -8.82
CA GLU A 200 -12.02 -3.95 -9.86
C GLU A 200 -11.25 -3.60 -11.13
N PHE A 201 -10.05 -3.04 -11.01
CA PHE A 201 -9.21 -2.64 -12.15
C PHE A 201 -8.05 -3.61 -12.41
N SER A 202 -8.02 -4.77 -11.74
CA SER A 202 -6.96 -5.78 -11.86
C SER A 202 -5.55 -5.18 -11.68
N ILE A 203 -5.38 -4.32 -10.66
CA ILE A 203 -4.10 -3.70 -10.34
C ILE A 203 -3.25 -4.73 -9.60
N ILE A 204 -2.32 -5.35 -10.34
CA ILE A 204 -1.41 -6.35 -9.78
C ILE A 204 -0.15 -5.66 -9.28
N VAL A 205 0.19 -5.88 -8.01
CA VAL A 205 1.37 -5.31 -7.36
C VAL A 205 2.25 -6.44 -6.81
N ASN A 206 3.55 -6.39 -7.07
CA ASN A 206 4.49 -7.30 -6.44
C ASN A 206 4.82 -6.83 -5.02
N ASN A 207 4.15 -7.44 -4.03
CA ASN A 207 4.37 -7.15 -2.61
C ASN A 207 5.45 -8.02 -1.94
N ALA A 208 6.17 -8.87 -2.69
CA ALA A 208 7.23 -9.69 -2.10
C ALA A 208 8.28 -8.83 -1.37
N ASN A 209 8.85 -9.39 -0.29
CA ASN A 209 9.85 -8.74 0.56
C ASN A 209 11.24 -8.72 -0.12
N VAL A 210 11.30 -8.07 -1.28
CA VAL A 210 12.50 -7.89 -2.11
C VAL A 210 12.57 -6.43 -2.57
N PRO A 211 13.76 -5.88 -2.83
CA PRO A 211 13.92 -4.51 -3.30
C PRO A 211 13.05 -4.18 -4.53
N PHE A 212 12.69 -2.90 -4.69
CA PHE A 212 11.93 -2.46 -5.85
C PHE A 212 12.77 -2.54 -7.13
N GLU A 213 12.14 -3.00 -8.22
CA GLU A 213 12.78 -3.08 -9.54
C GLU A 213 12.32 -1.92 -10.41
N HIS A 214 13.20 -0.96 -10.65
CA HIS A 214 12.94 0.15 -11.56
C HIS A 214 13.14 -0.28 -13.02
N VAL A 215 12.17 -1.04 -13.56
CA VAL A 215 12.24 -1.66 -14.92
C VAL A 215 12.46 -0.68 -16.08
N TRP A 216 12.19 0.62 -15.87
CA TRP A 216 12.34 1.67 -16.89
C TRP A 216 13.67 2.43 -16.80
N LEU A 217 14.49 2.14 -15.78
CA LEU A 217 15.82 2.74 -15.63
C LEU A 217 16.90 1.82 -16.18
N GLN A 218 17.95 2.45 -16.72
CA GLN A 218 19.17 1.75 -17.07
C GLN A 218 19.93 1.41 -15.79
N ARG A 219 20.66 0.30 -15.79
CA ARG A 219 21.64 0.00 -14.74
C ARG A 219 23.00 0.60 -15.14
N SER A 220 23.83 0.88 -14.14
CA SER A 220 25.23 1.27 -14.33
C SER A 220 26.02 0.18 -15.06
N ASP A 221 27.19 0.54 -15.59
CA ASP A 221 28.05 -0.40 -16.33
C ASP A 221 28.47 -1.63 -15.52
N ASP A 222 28.53 -1.50 -14.18
CA ASP A 222 28.79 -2.59 -13.23
C ASP A 222 27.52 -3.35 -12.79
N GLY A 223 26.34 -2.94 -13.24
CA GLY A 223 25.03 -3.52 -12.91
C GLY A 223 24.52 -3.22 -11.50
N GLN A 224 25.29 -2.51 -10.66
CA GLN A 224 25.01 -2.42 -9.23
C GLN A 224 23.92 -1.41 -8.87
N LYS A 225 23.78 -0.30 -9.62
CA LYS A 225 22.79 0.75 -9.33
C LYS A 225 21.93 1.07 -10.54
N PHE A 226 20.72 1.55 -10.28
CA PHE A 226 19.92 2.22 -11.29
C PHE A 226 20.49 3.61 -11.56
N VAL A 227 20.58 3.99 -12.83
CA VAL A 227 21.01 5.31 -13.28
C VAL A 227 19.79 6.19 -13.38
N HIS A 228 19.71 7.19 -12.50
CA HIS A 228 18.58 8.11 -12.51
C HIS A 228 18.63 9.01 -13.76
N PRO A 229 17.49 9.32 -14.43
CA PRO A 229 17.49 10.10 -15.65
C PRO A 229 18.12 11.49 -15.51
N LEU A 230 18.07 12.07 -14.31
CA LEU A 230 18.62 13.39 -14.04
C LEU A 230 20.15 13.38 -13.85
N GLU A 231 20.81 12.23 -13.62
CA GLU A 231 22.28 12.17 -13.39
C GLU A 231 23.10 12.81 -14.53
N LYS A 232 22.53 12.90 -15.74
CA LYS A 232 23.19 13.47 -16.92
C LYS A 232 22.95 14.98 -17.08
N LEU A 233 22.12 15.59 -16.24
CA LEU A 233 21.68 16.98 -16.35
C LEU A 233 22.19 17.76 -15.14
N SER A 234 22.58 19.02 -15.38
CA SER A 234 22.97 19.93 -14.33
C SER A 234 21.73 20.70 -13.85
N VAL A 235 21.68 21.01 -12.55
CA VAL A 235 20.66 21.94 -12.01
C VAL A 235 20.64 23.26 -12.78
N LEU A 236 21.80 23.74 -13.22
CA LEU A 236 21.93 24.99 -13.98
C LEU A 236 21.25 24.94 -15.35
N ASP A 237 20.97 23.75 -15.89
CA ASP A 237 20.25 23.60 -17.16
C ASP A 237 18.76 23.98 -17.01
N PHE A 238 18.24 23.99 -15.78
CA PHE A 238 16.82 24.25 -15.48
C PHE A 238 16.55 25.67 -14.98
N VAL A 239 17.59 26.38 -14.53
CA VAL A 239 17.46 27.72 -13.97
C VAL A 239 17.10 28.70 -15.07
N ASP A 240 16.11 29.54 -14.80
CA ASP A 240 15.64 30.54 -15.76
C ASP A 240 16.74 31.56 -16.07
N LYS A 241 17.02 31.74 -17.36
CA LYS A 241 18.10 32.62 -17.84
C LYS A 241 17.71 34.11 -17.86
N ASP A 242 16.42 34.42 -17.79
CA ASP A 242 15.89 35.78 -17.84
C ASP A 242 14.73 35.96 -16.86
N PRO A 243 15.02 36.18 -15.57
CA PRO A 243 14.00 36.37 -14.55
C PRO A 243 13.35 37.77 -14.57
N GLU A 244 13.93 38.75 -15.26
CA GLU A 244 13.48 40.15 -15.25
C GLU A 244 12.20 40.37 -16.06
N ASN A 245 11.82 39.39 -16.91
CA ASN A 245 10.66 39.46 -17.80
C ASN A 245 9.47 38.58 -17.34
N ILE A 246 9.44 38.11 -16.08
CA ILE A 246 8.33 37.29 -15.57
C ILE A 246 7.12 38.19 -15.29
N VAL A 247 6.03 37.96 -16.03
CA VAL A 247 4.72 38.57 -15.74
C VAL A 247 3.82 37.52 -15.12
N PRO A 248 3.43 37.63 -13.83
CA PRO A 248 2.57 36.65 -13.18
C PRO A 248 1.22 36.54 -13.87
N GLN A 249 0.82 35.33 -14.26
CA GLN A 249 -0.46 35.09 -14.89
C GLN A 249 -1.44 34.47 -13.89
N LYS A 250 -2.32 35.29 -13.31
CA LYS A 250 -3.39 34.80 -12.43
C LYS A 250 -4.42 34.00 -13.26
N PRO A 251 -4.80 32.78 -12.86
CA PRO A 251 -5.82 32.02 -13.58
C PRO A 251 -7.21 32.70 -13.43
N PRO A 252 -8.15 32.42 -14.34
CA PRO A 252 -9.57 32.72 -14.14
C PRO A 252 -10.14 32.02 -12.89
N SER A 253 -11.41 32.23 -12.54
CA SER A 253 -12.03 31.46 -11.45
C SER A 253 -12.20 29.99 -11.85
N LEU A 254 -12.26 29.07 -10.88
CA LEU A 254 -12.48 27.64 -11.13
C LEU A 254 -13.70 27.35 -12.00
N GLU A 255 -14.77 28.14 -11.84
CA GLU A 255 -16.03 27.99 -12.57
C GLU A 255 -15.90 28.41 -14.04
N SER A 256 -14.97 29.34 -14.33
CA SER A 256 -14.73 29.86 -15.68
C SER A 256 -13.60 29.15 -16.43
N THR A 257 -12.72 28.45 -15.71
CA THR A 257 -11.60 27.71 -16.31
C THR A 257 -12.10 26.39 -16.90
N PRO A 258 -11.77 26.07 -18.17
CA PRO A 258 -12.05 24.77 -18.76
C PRO A 258 -11.55 23.63 -17.89
N PHE A 259 -12.41 22.65 -17.65
CA PHE A 259 -12.13 21.50 -16.80
C PHE A 259 -12.50 20.20 -17.49
N LYS A 260 -11.64 19.19 -17.33
CA LYS A 260 -11.91 17.84 -17.81
C LYS A 260 -11.53 16.81 -16.75
N LEU A 261 -12.52 16.01 -16.35
CA LEU A 261 -12.28 14.72 -15.69
C LEU A 261 -11.86 13.69 -16.75
N VAL A 262 -10.68 13.11 -16.58
CA VAL A 262 -10.02 12.21 -17.52
C VAL A 262 -10.16 10.78 -17.00
N GLU A 263 -11.15 10.06 -17.53
CA GLU A 263 -11.48 8.67 -17.16
C GLU A 263 -11.30 7.68 -18.32
N GLU A 264 -11.03 8.19 -19.53
CA GLU A 264 -10.90 7.41 -20.75
C GLU A 264 -9.53 7.61 -21.40
N VAL A 265 -8.99 6.56 -22.01
CA VAL A 265 -7.66 6.57 -22.65
C VAL A 265 -7.58 7.63 -23.76
N LYS A 266 -8.68 7.89 -24.47
CA LYS A 266 -8.75 8.96 -25.47
C LYS A 266 -8.48 10.32 -24.84
N ASP A 267 -9.16 10.63 -23.75
CA ASP A 267 -9.02 11.91 -23.05
C ASP A 267 -7.60 12.06 -22.46
N LEU A 268 -7.01 10.95 -21.97
CA LEU A 268 -5.62 10.92 -21.50
C LEU A 268 -4.62 11.25 -22.63
N LYS A 269 -4.84 10.72 -23.84
CA LYS A 269 -3.99 11.02 -25.00
C LYS A 269 -4.10 12.48 -25.44
N GLU A 270 -5.31 13.03 -25.42
CA GLU A 270 -5.58 14.44 -25.73
C GLU A 270 -4.90 15.36 -24.71
N MET A 271 -5.04 15.07 -23.41
CA MET A 271 -4.34 15.77 -22.34
C MET A 271 -2.82 15.68 -22.53
N ALA A 272 -2.26 14.49 -22.77
CA ALA A 272 -0.83 14.31 -23.00
C ALA A 272 -0.31 15.14 -24.20
N ALA A 273 -1.12 15.28 -25.27
CA ALA A 273 -0.78 16.13 -26.40
C ALA A 273 -0.73 17.62 -26.03
N LYS A 274 -1.67 18.08 -25.20
CA LYS A 274 -1.68 19.44 -24.67
C LYS A 274 -0.46 19.69 -23.78
N LEU A 275 -0.11 18.77 -22.90
CA LEU A 275 1.08 18.89 -22.03
C LEU A 275 2.39 18.96 -22.84
N ARG A 276 2.48 18.28 -23.99
CA ARG A 276 3.62 18.43 -24.91
C ARG A 276 3.70 19.81 -25.56
N SER A 277 2.58 20.52 -25.70
CA SER A 277 2.52 21.83 -26.37
C SER A 277 2.84 23.02 -25.45
N VAL A 278 2.71 22.85 -24.13
CA VAL A 278 3.00 23.90 -23.13
C VAL A 278 4.44 23.78 -22.61
N ASN A 279 4.98 24.84 -22.02
CA ASN A 279 6.33 24.82 -21.43
C ASN A 279 6.32 24.47 -19.94
N GLU A 280 5.21 24.70 -19.26
CA GLU A 280 5.04 24.37 -17.85
C GLU A 280 3.61 23.89 -17.53
N PHE A 281 3.50 23.06 -16.51
CA PHE A 281 2.22 22.62 -15.96
C PHE A 281 2.37 22.29 -14.47
N ALA A 282 1.31 22.53 -13.71
CA ALA A 282 1.22 22.16 -12.30
C ALA A 282 0.76 20.71 -12.14
N VAL A 283 1.25 20.01 -11.12
CA VAL A 283 0.87 18.63 -10.82
C VAL A 283 0.69 18.44 -9.32
N ASP A 284 -0.32 17.67 -8.94
CA ASP A 284 -0.52 17.15 -7.59
C ASP A 284 -1.10 15.73 -7.66
N LEU A 285 -1.08 14.99 -6.54
CA LEU A 285 -1.58 13.62 -6.45
C LEU A 285 -2.41 13.38 -5.18
N GLU A 286 -3.39 12.48 -5.29
CA GLU A 286 -4.08 11.92 -4.13
C GLU A 286 -3.71 10.45 -3.92
N HIS A 287 -3.57 10.04 -2.67
CA HIS A 287 -3.08 8.70 -2.31
C HIS A 287 -3.94 8.01 -1.26
N ASN A 288 -4.03 6.68 -1.34
CA ASN A 288 -4.58 5.83 -0.29
C ASN A 288 -3.60 4.73 0.10
N GLN A 289 -3.24 4.68 1.39
CA GLN A 289 -2.35 3.66 1.96
C GLN A 289 -3.07 2.68 2.89
N TYR A 290 -4.34 2.90 3.24
CA TYR A 290 -4.98 2.10 4.29
C TYR A 290 -5.40 0.72 3.80
N ARG A 291 -5.85 0.62 2.55
CA ARG A 291 -6.38 -0.62 1.94
C ARG A 291 -5.51 -1.14 0.79
N SER A 292 -4.19 -0.96 0.91
CA SER A 292 -3.16 -1.48 0.02
C SER A 292 -1.86 -1.58 0.81
N PHE A 293 -0.99 -2.56 0.50
CA PHE A 293 0.25 -2.77 1.23
C PHE A 293 1.26 -1.64 0.93
N GLN A 294 1.56 -1.44 -0.35
CA GLN A 294 2.46 -0.35 -0.79
C GLN A 294 1.71 0.99 -0.94
N GLY A 295 0.38 0.97 -0.98
CA GLY A 295 -0.47 2.14 -1.23
C GLY A 295 -0.77 2.37 -2.72
N LEU A 296 -1.70 3.28 -3.01
CA LEU A 296 -2.23 3.54 -4.34
C LEU A 296 -2.35 5.05 -4.59
N THR A 297 -1.82 5.54 -5.71
CA THR A 297 -2.20 6.86 -6.23
C THR A 297 -3.60 6.76 -6.83
N CYS A 298 -4.55 7.47 -6.23
CA CYS A 298 -5.97 7.43 -6.55
C CYS A 298 -6.42 8.52 -7.53
N LEU A 299 -5.68 9.62 -7.59
CA LEU A 299 -5.96 10.74 -8.48
C LEU A 299 -4.67 11.45 -8.86
N MET A 300 -4.66 12.10 -10.02
CA MET A 300 -3.61 13.02 -10.44
C MET A 300 -4.25 14.28 -10.99
N GLN A 301 -3.87 15.42 -10.45
CA GLN A 301 -4.37 16.72 -10.87
C GLN A 301 -3.31 17.42 -11.69
N ILE A 302 -3.72 18.04 -12.79
CA ILE A 302 -2.82 18.77 -13.67
C ILE A 302 -3.48 20.06 -14.12
N SER A 303 -2.80 21.18 -13.92
CA SER A 303 -3.25 22.47 -14.47
C SER A 303 -2.22 23.02 -15.44
N THR A 304 -2.70 23.48 -16.58
CA THR A 304 -1.94 24.34 -17.49
C THR A 304 -2.30 25.80 -17.20
N ARG A 305 -1.74 26.75 -17.96
CA ARG A 305 -2.14 28.16 -17.88
C ARG A 305 -3.60 28.41 -18.28
N THR A 306 -4.24 27.47 -18.97
CA THR A 306 -5.54 27.67 -19.64
C THR A 306 -6.64 26.70 -19.23
N GLU A 307 -6.31 25.57 -18.61
CA GLU A 307 -7.27 24.51 -18.29
C GLU A 307 -6.77 23.56 -17.20
N ASP A 308 -7.73 22.94 -16.51
CA ASP A 308 -7.51 21.98 -15.42
C ASP A 308 -7.93 20.57 -15.84
N PHE A 309 -7.18 19.58 -15.35
CA PHE A 309 -7.46 18.17 -15.51
C PHE A 309 -7.44 17.48 -14.15
N VAL A 310 -8.36 16.55 -13.98
CA VAL A 310 -8.33 15.57 -12.90
C VAL A 310 -8.34 14.21 -13.55
N VAL A 311 -7.33 13.38 -13.28
CA VAL A 311 -7.12 12.10 -13.95
C VAL A 311 -7.44 10.97 -12.98
N ASP A 312 -8.35 10.08 -13.37
CA ASP A 312 -8.61 8.86 -12.61
C ASP A 312 -7.49 7.84 -12.83
N THR A 313 -6.51 7.85 -11.92
CA THR A 313 -5.35 6.97 -12.00
C THR A 313 -5.64 5.52 -11.61
N LEU A 314 -6.79 5.23 -10.97
CA LEU A 314 -7.22 3.86 -10.69
C LEU A 314 -7.74 3.22 -11.96
N LYS A 315 -8.67 3.88 -12.65
CA LYS A 315 -9.26 3.39 -13.89
C LYS A 315 -8.25 3.37 -15.05
N LEU A 316 -7.36 4.36 -15.12
CA LEU A 316 -6.37 4.49 -16.21
C LEU A 316 -4.99 3.95 -15.85
N ARG A 317 -4.86 3.20 -14.75
CA ARG A 317 -3.58 2.79 -14.10
C ARG A 317 -2.48 2.40 -15.09
N ILE A 318 -2.77 1.44 -15.98
CA ILE A 318 -1.79 0.88 -16.93
C ILE A 318 -1.47 1.83 -18.10
N HIS A 319 -2.30 2.85 -18.33
CA HIS A 319 -2.19 3.78 -19.45
C HIS A 319 -1.46 5.08 -19.08
N ILE A 320 -1.43 5.45 -17.78
CA ILE A 320 -0.77 6.67 -17.30
C ILE A 320 0.71 6.70 -17.70
N GLY A 321 1.47 5.67 -17.29
CA GLY A 321 2.92 5.58 -17.57
C GLY A 321 3.26 5.70 -19.06
N PRO A 322 2.68 4.87 -19.94
CA PRO A 322 2.92 4.94 -21.39
C PRO A 322 2.64 6.30 -22.04
N HIS A 323 1.71 7.10 -21.50
CA HIS A 323 1.32 8.36 -22.11
C HIS A 323 1.98 9.60 -21.50
N LEU A 324 2.35 9.55 -20.22
CA LEU A 324 2.87 10.72 -19.51
C LEU A 324 4.37 10.67 -19.22
N ARG A 325 5.00 9.49 -19.20
CA ARG A 325 6.42 9.33 -18.82
C ARG A 325 7.38 10.26 -19.56
N GLU A 326 7.27 10.33 -20.88
CA GLU A 326 8.18 11.15 -21.69
C GLU A 326 8.00 12.65 -21.41
N VAL A 327 6.76 13.11 -21.18
CA VAL A 327 6.49 14.53 -20.89
C VAL A 327 7.02 14.93 -19.51
N PHE A 328 6.90 14.05 -18.51
CA PHE A 328 7.43 14.29 -17.17
C PHE A 328 8.97 14.21 -17.13
N LYS A 329 9.57 13.38 -17.98
CA LYS A 329 11.02 13.25 -18.12
C LYS A 329 11.66 14.36 -18.99
N ASP A 330 10.88 15.05 -19.81
CA ASP A 330 11.37 16.09 -20.70
C ASP A 330 11.95 17.30 -19.92
N PRO A 331 13.25 17.62 -20.06
CA PRO A 331 13.87 18.75 -19.38
C PRO A 331 13.41 20.12 -19.88
N SER A 332 12.83 20.20 -21.08
CA SER A 332 12.27 21.44 -21.63
C SER A 332 10.91 21.82 -21.03
N LYS A 333 10.28 20.87 -20.32
CA LYS A 333 8.97 21.04 -19.69
C LYS A 333 9.15 21.22 -18.19
N ARG A 334 8.62 22.28 -17.61
CA ARG A 334 8.68 22.50 -16.17
C ARG A 334 7.46 21.91 -15.48
N LYS A 335 7.71 21.06 -14.47
CA LYS A 335 6.66 20.53 -13.61
C LYS A 335 6.65 21.33 -12.32
N VAL A 336 5.57 22.07 -12.05
CA VAL A 336 5.42 22.81 -10.80
C VAL A 336 4.63 21.95 -9.83
N MET A 337 5.21 21.66 -8.68
CA MET A 337 4.58 20.84 -7.64
C MET A 337 4.72 21.53 -6.28
N HIS A 338 4.07 20.99 -5.25
CA HIS A 338 4.14 21.54 -3.90
C HIS A 338 4.42 20.44 -2.87
N GLY A 339 5.61 20.46 -2.25
CA GLY A 339 5.95 19.46 -1.24
C GLY A 339 5.98 18.05 -1.82
N ALA A 340 6.63 17.89 -2.97
CA ALA A 340 6.49 16.72 -3.84
C ALA A 340 7.26 15.48 -3.38
N ASP A 341 7.84 15.49 -2.17
CA ASP A 341 8.68 14.42 -1.64
C ASP A 341 8.03 13.02 -1.76
N LYS A 342 6.73 12.92 -1.45
CA LYS A 342 5.98 11.66 -1.61
C LYS A 342 5.48 11.44 -3.03
N ASP A 343 5.11 12.50 -3.75
CA ASP A 343 4.58 12.39 -5.10
C ASP A 343 5.60 11.81 -6.07
N ILE A 344 6.87 12.21 -5.95
CA ILE A 344 7.96 11.69 -6.77
C ILE A 344 8.05 10.16 -6.65
N VAL A 345 8.06 9.63 -5.43
CA VAL A 345 8.17 8.18 -5.24
C VAL A 345 6.88 7.44 -5.60
N TRP A 346 5.71 8.07 -5.45
CA TRP A 346 4.45 7.50 -5.90
C TRP A 346 4.39 7.40 -7.43
N LEU A 347 4.76 8.45 -8.17
CA LEU A 347 4.84 8.43 -9.64
C LEU A 347 5.72 7.30 -10.17
N GLN A 348 6.84 7.03 -9.49
CA GLN A 348 7.76 5.96 -9.85
C GLN A 348 7.17 4.58 -9.57
N ARG A 349 6.69 4.35 -8.34
CA ARG A 349 6.07 3.09 -7.91
C ARG A 349 4.92 2.71 -8.83
N ASP A 350 4.07 3.68 -9.13
CA ASP A 350 2.77 3.44 -9.73
C ASP A 350 2.82 3.48 -11.26
N PHE A 351 3.58 4.38 -11.86
CA PHE A 351 3.51 4.62 -13.30
C PHE A 351 4.87 4.53 -13.99
N GLY A 352 5.95 4.30 -13.23
CA GLY A 352 7.32 4.37 -13.74
C GLY A 352 7.61 5.75 -14.33
N ILE A 353 7.08 6.80 -13.74
CA ILE A 353 7.27 8.19 -14.15
C ILE A 353 8.37 8.81 -13.28
N TYR A 354 9.35 9.43 -13.94
CA TYR A 354 10.45 10.16 -13.30
C TYR A 354 10.37 11.62 -13.75
N VAL A 355 10.47 12.54 -12.79
CA VAL A 355 10.25 13.97 -13.02
C VAL A 355 11.57 14.67 -13.23
N CYS A 356 11.72 15.39 -14.35
CA CYS A 356 12.87 16.25 -14.64
C CYS A 356 12.46 17.72 -14.60
N ASN A 357 13.34 18.68 -14.31
CA ASN A 357 12.98 20.12 -14.30
C ASN A 357 11.71 20.40 -13.48
N MET A 358 11.70 19.94 -12.23
CA MET A 358 10.66 20.28 -11.27
C MET A 358 10.99 21.60 -10.58
N PHE A 359 9.97 22.41 -10.32
CA PHE A 359 10.04 23.48 -9.34
C PHE A 359 9.08 23.16 -8.19
N ASP A 360 9.62 22.90 -7.01
CA ASP A 360 8.82 22.66 -5.81
C ASP A 360 8.57 23.96 -5.04
N THR A 361 7.31 24.40 -5.05
CA THR A 361 6.88 25.63 -4.34
C THR A 361 6.97 25.52 -2.82
N GLY A 362 6.92 24.31 -2.25
CA GLY A 362 7.16 24.05 -0.83
C GLY A 362 8.64 24.15 -0.45
N GLN A 363 9.56 23.84 -1.36
CA GLN A 363 10.98 24.16 -1.18
C GLN A 363 11.23 25.67 -1.35
N ALA A 364 10.56 26.30 -2.31
CA ALA A 364 10.61 27.75 -2.52
C ALA A 364 10.14 28.55 -1.31
N SER A 365 9.04 28.14 -0.66
CA SER A 365 8.54 28.82 0.55
C SER A 365 9.54 28.78 1.71
N LYS A 366 10.29 27.67 1.86
CA LYS A 366 11.36 27.54 2.86
C LYS A 366 12.53 28.50 2.58
N VAL A 367 12.93 28.65 1.31
CA VAL A 367 13.99 29.60 0.92
C VAL A 367 13.54 31.05 1.09
N LEU A 368 12.28 31.35 0.73
CA LEU A 368 11.65 32.63 0.97
C LEU A 368 11.39 32.94 2.47
N LYS A 369 11.56 31.94 3.35
CA LYS A 369 11.31 32.03 4.80
C LYS A 369 9.87 32.51 5.12
N LEU A 370 8.89 31.98 4.39
CA LEU A 370 7.47 32.24 4.70
C LEU A 370 7.11 31.68 6.08
N GLU A 371 6.04 32.21 6.69
CA GLU A 371 5.59 31.79 8.03
C GLU A 371 5.24 30.29 8.05
N ARG A 372 4.61 29.80 6.98
CA ARG A 372 4.25 28.39 6.79
C ARG A 372 4.55 27.95 5.37
N ASN A 373 4.73 26.64 5.21
CA ASN A 373 5.12 26.03 3.95
C ASN A 373 4.03 25.16 3.32
N SER A 374 2.80 25.16 3.88
CA SER A 374 1.70 24.34 3.36
C SER A 374 1.02 24.99 2.16
N LEU A 375 0.49 24.18 1.24
CA LEU A 375 -0.23 24.67 0.05
C LEU A 375 -1.37 25.61 0.42
N GLU A 376 -2.15 25.28 1.45
CA GLU A 376 -3.18 26.16 2.02
C GLU A 376 -2.64 27.55 2.36
N HIS A 377 -1.46 27.62 3.00
CA HIS A 377 -0.86 28.91 3.34
C HIS A 377 -0.50 29.70 2.08
N LEU A 378 0.06 29.04 1.07
CA LEU A 378 0.44 29.67 -0.19
C LEU A 378 -0.80 30.16 -0.96
N LEU A 379 -1.87 29.36 -1.03
CA LEU A 379 -3.16 29.75 -1.62
C LEU A 379 -3.71 30.99 -0.93
N ASN A 380 -3.70 31.03 0.40
CA ASN A 380 -4.17 32.20 1.14
C ASN A 380 -3.26 33.42 0.97
N HIS A 381 -1.94 33.23 1.06
CA HIS A 381 -0.95 34.31 1.03
C HIS A 381 -0.85 34.98 -0.33
N PHE A 382 -0.84 34.21 -1.43
CA PHE A 382 -0.65 34.74 -2.78
C PHE A 382 -1.97 34.97 -3.54
N CYS A 383 -3.00 34.19 -3.24
CA CYS A 383 -4.25 34.21 -4.01
C CYS A 383 -5.46 34.71 -3.22
N GLU A 384 -5.33 34.89 -1.90
CA GLU A 384 -6.43 35.23 -0.97
C GLU A 384 -7.52 34.13 -0.92
N ILE A 385 -7.12 32.87 -1.10
CA ILE A 385 -8.02 31.71 -1.15
C ILE A 385 -7.88 30.87 0.11
N THR A 386 -9.02 30.56 0.73
CA THR A 386 -9.08 29.66 1.90
C THR A 386 -9.31 28.22 1.44
N ALA A 387 -8.28 27.39 1.52
CA ALA A 387 -8.38 25.98 1.13
C ALA A 387 -9.23 25.15 2.11
N ASN A 388 -9.97 24.17 1.59
CA ASN A 388 -10.81 23.30 2.40
C ASN A 388 -10.08 22.04 2.87
N LYS A 389 -9.61 22.01 4.12
CA LYS A 389 -8.90 20.84 4.69
C LYS A 389 -9.74 19.58 4.92
N GLU A 390 -11.06 19.65 4.75
CA GLU A 390 -11.94 18.53 5.11
C GLU A 390 -11.64 17.27 4.28
N TYR A 391 -11.09 17.42 3.07
CA TYR A 391 -10.87 16.34 2.11
C TYR A 391 -9.45 15.74 2.08
N GLN A 392 -8.49 16.35 2.77
CA GLN A 392 -7.09 15.88 2.79
C GLN A 392 -6.95 14.42 3.27
N ASN A 393 -7.84 13.98 4.15
CA ASN A 393 -7.85 12.62 4.70
C ASN A 393 -9.03 11.78 4.17
N ALA A 394 -9.63 12.16 3.04
CA ALA A 394 -10.76 11.43 2.47
C ALA A 394 -10.33 10.07 1.90
N ASP A 395 -11.28 9.14 1.81
CA ASP A 395 -11.06 7.88 1.09
C ASP A 395 -11.15 8.12 -0.43
N TRP A 396 -10.03 8.52 -1.05
CA TRP A 396 -9.92 8.84 -2.48
C TRP A 396 -10.17 7.67 -3.45
N ARG A 397 -10.44 6.48 -2.92
CA ARG A 397 -10.92 5.31 -3.69
C ARG A 397 -12.40 5.46 -4.10
N LEU A 398 -13.13 6.39 -3.49
CA LEU A 398 -14.56 6.58 -3.74
C LEU A 398 -14.85 6.94 -5.21
N ARG A 399 -15.79 6.21 -5.82
CA ARG A 399 -16.32 6.47 -7.17
C ARG A 399 -17.86 6.33 -7.18
N PRO A 400 -18.60 7.18 -7.94
CA PRO A 400 -18.10 8.39 -8.62
C PRO A 400 -17.56 9.42 -7.61
N ILE A 401 -16.61 10.26 -8.04
CA ILE A 401 -15.98 11.26 -7.16
C ILE A 401 -17.01 12.37 -6.90
N PRO A 402 -17.36 12.70 -5.64
CA PRO A 402 -18.28 13.79 -5.33
C PRO A 402 -17.75 15.15 -5.83
N ASP A 403 -18.66 16.04 -6.23
CA ASP A 403 -18.31 17.37 -6.77
C ASP A 403 -17.43 18.20 -5.81
N GLU A 404 -17.66 18.08 -4.50
CA GLU A 404 -16.85 18.78 -3.50
C GLU A 404 -15.41 18.27 -3.43
N MET A 405 -15.20 16.95 -3.60
CA MET A 405 -13.87 16.34 -3.69
C MET A 405 -13.18 16.71 -5.02
N LEU A 406 -13.94 16.75 -6.12
CA LEU A 406 -13.42 17.21 -7.41
C LEU A 406 -12.99 18.68 -7.34
N ARG A 407 -13.79 19.54 -6.70
CA ARG A 407 -13.43 20.95 -6.49
C ARG A 407 -12.14 21.08 -5.69
N TYR A 408 -12.02 20.37 -4.57
CA TYR A 408 -10.81 20.33 -3.75
C TYR A 408 -9.59 19.93 -4.59
N ALA A 409 -9.68 18.78 -5.27
CA ALA A 409 -8.60 18.27 -6.12
C ALA A 409 -8.16 19.30 -7.18
N ARG A 410 -9.11 19.98 -7.83
CA ARG A 410 -8.80 21.03 -8.81
C ARG A 410 -8.06 22.21 -8.17
N GLU A 411 -8.47 22.65 -6.99
CA GLU A 411 -7.90 23.81 -6.30
C GLU A 411 -6.40 23.64 -5.98
N ASP A 412 -5.93 22.41 -5.77
CA ASP A 412 -4.53 22.13 -5.42
C ASP A 412 -3.53 22.46 -6.55
N THR A 413 -3.96 22.40 -7.81
CA THR A 413 -3.09 22.71 -8.97
C THR A 413 -3.46 23.99 -9.71
N HIS A 414 -4.73 24.39 -9.68
CA HIS A 414 -5.26 25.51 -10.46
C HIS A 414 -4.51 26.84 -10.27
N TYR A 415 -4.16 27.16 -9.02
CA TYR A 415 -3.46 28.41 -8.69
C TYR A 415 -1.92 28.28 -8.67
N LEU A 416 -1.41 27.05 -8.79
CA LEU A 416 -0.02 26.75 -8.46
C LEU A 416 0.98 27.38 -9.44
N LEU A 417 0.61 27.50 -10.72
CA LEU A 417 1.43 28.17 -11.72
C LEU A 417 1.54 29.70 -11.48
N TYR A 418 0.50 30.34 -10.97
CA TYR A 418 0.54 31.76 -10.59
C TYR A 418 1.41 31.97 -9.33
N ILE A 419 1.27 31.09 -8.34
CA ILE A 419 2.11 31.08 -7.14
C ILE A 419 3.59 30.92 -7.55
N TYR A 420 3.86 29.99 -8.47
CA TYR A 420 5.18 29.78 -9.05
C TYR A 420 5.78 31.05 -9.66
N ASP A 421 5.02 31.81 -10.46
CA ASP A 421 5.51 33.07 -11.05
C ASP A 421 5.87 34.08 -9.95
N THR A 422 5.00 34.24 -8.97
CA THR A 422 5.18 35.22 -7.89
C THR A 422 6.36 34.85 -7.00
N MET A 423 6.52 33.57 -6.68
CA MET A 423 7.65 33.07 -5.92
C MET A 423 8.97 33.30 -6.66
N ARG A 424 9.01 33.12 -7.98
CA ARG A 424 10.23 33.40 -8.76
C ARG A 424 10.65 34.86 -8.70
N ILE A 425 9.69 35.78 -8.86
CA ILE A 425 9.96 37.22 -8.72
C ILE A 425 10.50 37.55 -7.33
N ASN A 426 9.88 37.00 -6.29
CA ASN A 426 10.32 37.21 -4.91
C ASN A 426 11.72 36.65 -4.65
N LEU A 427 12.03 35.45 -5.17
CA LEU A 427 13.35 34.82 -5.06
C LEU A 427 14.44 35.62 -5.76
N CYS A 428 14.14 36.23 -6.92
CA CYS A 428 15.08 37.08 -7.64
C CYS A 428 15.31 38.43 -6.95
N SER A 429 14.34 38.89 -6.17
CA SER A 429 14.44 40.14 -5.40
C SER A 429 15.20 39.96 -4.07
N LEU A 430 15.40 38.72 -3.62
CA LEU A 430 16.15 38.45 -2.40
C LEU A 430 17.66 38.64 -2.62
N PRO A 431 18.36 39.30 -1.68
CA PRO A 431 19.80 39.41 -1.75
C PRO A 431 20.43 38.02 -1.61
N LYS A 432 21.48 37.78 -2.38
CA LYS A 432 22.31 36.59 -2.21
C LYS A 432 22.92 36.58 -0.80
N ALA A 433 22.78 35.46 -0.09
CA ALA A 433 23.36 35.32 1.23
C ALA A 433 24.90 35.39 1.15
N PRO A 434 25.60 36.08 2.08
CA PRO A 434 27.05 36.24 2.03
C PRO A 434 27.82 34.91 2.05
N GLU A 435 27.23 33.89 2.67
CA GLU A 435 27.82 32.57 2.89
C GLU A 435 27.49 31.56 1.77
N SER A 436 26.53 31.89 0.89
CA SER A 436 26.10 30.99 -0.19
C SER A 436 26.71 31.41 -1.53
N SER A 437 27.21 30.44 -2.30
CA SER A 437 27.67 30.67 -3.67
C SER A 437 26.52 30.79 -4.68
N ASP A 438 25.32 30.32 -4.33
CA ASP A 438 24.16 30.28 -5.22
C ASP A 438 23.20 31.44 -4.98
N THR A 439 22.40 31.80 -6.00
CA THR A 439 21.26 32.69 -5.81
C THR A 439 20.10 31.91 -5.15
N PRO A 440 19.16 32.59 -4.46
CA PRO A 440 18.01 31.92 -3.86
C PRO A 440 17.21 31.06 -4.86
N LEU A 441 17.08 31.53 -6.11
CA LEU A 441 16.42 30.76 -7.16
C LEU A 441 17.17 29.46 -7.48
N VAL A 442 18.50 29.51 -7.62
CA VAL A 442 19.34 28.32 -7.85
C VAL A 442 19.23 27.35 -6.68
N GLU A 443 19.19 27.84 -5.44
CA GLU A 443 19.00 27.00 -4.25
C GLU A 443 17.68 26.24 -4.30
N VAL A 444 16.58 26.87 -4.72
CA VAL A 444 15.29 26.19 -4.89
C VAL A 444 15.36 25.09 -5.95
N TYR A 445 16.01 25.35 -7.09
CA TYR A 445 16.19 24.32 -8.12
C TYR A 445 17.09 23.18 -7.63
N LYS A 446 18.13 23.43 -6.81
CA LYS A 446 18.94 22.37 -6.19
C LYS A 446 18.09 21.49 -5.27
N ARG A 447 17.32 22.11 -4.36
CA ARG A 447 16.41 21.36 -3.47
C ARG A 447 15.36 20.58 -4.24
N SER A 448 14.79 21.16 -5.30
CA SER A 448 13.81 20.50 -6.17
C SER A 448 14.44 19.34 -6.95
N TYR A 449 15.69 19.50 -7.39
CA TYR A 449 16.46 18.45 -8.04
C TYR A 449 16.75 17.28 -7.10
N ASP A 450 17.14 17.56 -5.85
CA ASP A 450 17.39 16.53 -4.83
C ASP A 450 16.12 15.71 -4.54
N VAL A 451 14.95 16.36 -4.50
CA VAL A 451 13.65 15.68 -4.38
C VAL A 451 13.40 14.78 -5.60
N CYS A 452 13.66 15.28 -6.82
CA CYS A 452 13.50 14.47 -8.04
C CYS A 452 14.47 13.28 -8.12
N MET A 453 15.65 13.38 -7.50
CA MET A 453 16.67 12.32 -7.50
C MET A 453 16.34 11.13 -6.60
N GLN A 454 15.32 11.24 -5.75
CA GLN A 454 14.86 10.13 -4.92
C GLN A 454 14.39 8.97 -5.80
N LEU A 455 14.71 7.74 -5.37
CA LEU A 455 14.18 6.52 -5.97
C LEU A 455 13.22 5.87 -4.98
N TYR A 456 12.08 5.40 -5.48
CA TYR A 456 11.15 4.63 -4.66
C TYR A 456 11.79 3.32 -4.20
N GLU A 457 11.80 3.11 -2.89
CA GLU A 457 12.21 1.86 -2.26
C GLU A 457 11.01 1.24 -1.53
N LYS A 458 10.91 -0.09 -1.58
CA LYS A 458 9.91 -0.80 -0.78
C LYS A 458 10.35 -0.81 0.67
N GLU A 459 9.36 -0.72 1.57
CA GLU A 459 9.58 -1.06 2.96
C GLU A 459 9.80 -2.58 3.06
N LEU A 460 11.00 -2.95 3.51
CA LEU A 460 11.40 -4.34 3.69
C LEU A 460 11.28 -4.75 5.14
N LEU A 461 10.71 -5.93 5.37
CA LEU A 461 10.73 -6.57 6.68
C LEU A 461 12.15 -7.11 6.93
N THR A 462 12.72 -6.72 8.07
CA THR A 462 14.01 -7.16 8.58
C THR A 462 13.84 -7.73 9.98
N GLU A 463 14.86 -8.42 10.48
CA GLU A 463 14.89 -8.98 11.85
C GLU A 463 14.64 -7.92 12.93
N ASN A 464 14.94 -6.65 12.66
CA ASN A 464 14.80 -5.54 13.60
C ASN A 464 13.57 -4.67 13.35
N SER A 465 12.78 -4.93 12.31
CA SER A 465 11.63 -4.07 11.94
C SER A 465 10.60 -3.94 13.07
N TYR A 466 10.46 -4.96 13.93
CA TYR A 466 9.57 -4.91 15.08
C TYR A 466 9.92 -3.82 16.10
N LEU A 467 11.19 -3.41 16.18
CA LEU A 467 11.66 -2.37 17.11
C LEU A 467 11.10 -0.98 16.78
N HIS A 468 10.69 -0.76 15.53
CA HIS A 468 10.15 0.51 15.04
C HIS A 468 8.64 0.65 15.24
N ILE A 469 7.97 -0.33 15.86
CA ILE A 469 6.55 -0.20 16.19
C ILE A 469 6.34 0.95 17.16
N TYR A 470 5.52 1.91 16.74
CA TYR A 470 5.09 3.01 17.59
C TYR A 470 4.45 2.50 18.89
N GLY A 471 4.95 2.99 20.03
CA GLY A 471 4.50 2.62 21.37
C GLY A 471 5.26 1.45 22.00
N LEU A 472 6.14 0.75 21.26
CA LEU A 472 6.91 -0.37 21.80
C LEU A 472 7.89 0.07 22.89
N GLN A 473 8.64 1.15 22.65
CA GLN A 473 9.65 1.66 23.59
C GLN A 473 9.02 1.95 24.97
N GLY A 474 7.86 2.62 25.00
CA GLY A 474 7.13 2.92 26.23
C GLY A 474 6.43 1.73 26.90
N ALA A 475 6.36 0.57 26.24
CA ALA A 475 5.62 -0.58 26.75
C ALA A 475 6.39 -1.39 27.83
N GLY A 476 7.72 -1.22 27.92
CA GLY A 476 8.55 -1.87 28.95
C GLY A 476 8.55 -3.41 28.90
N PHE A 477 8.40 -3.98 27.71
CA PHE A 477 8.23 -5.41 27.51
C PHE A 477 9.45 -6.25 27.92
N ASN A 478 9.17 -7.46 28.42
CA ASN A 478 10.18 -8.48 28.65
C ASN A 478 10.51 -9.26 27.36
N ALA A 479 11.48 -10.17 27.42
CA ALA A 479 11.94 -10.92 26.26
C ALA A 479 10.84 -11.77 25.59
N GLN A 480 9.95 -12.40 26.37
CA GLN A 480 8.81 -13.17 25.82
C GLN A 480 7.84 -12.26 25.07
N GLN A 481 7.51 -11.10 25.64
CA GLN A 481 6.60 -10.14 25.03
C GLN A 481 7.21 -9.53 23.77
N LEU A 482 8.50 -9.22 23.75
CA LEU A 482 9.20 -8.77 22.54
C LEU A 482 9.25 -9.84 21.46
N ALA A 483 9.50 -11.09 21.82
CA ALA A 483 9.46 -12.21 20.87
C ALA A 483 8.07 -12.36 20.24
N ILE A 484 6.99 -12.13 21.02
CA ILE A 484 5.62 -12.12 20.49
C ILE A 484 5.42 -10.93 19.55
N VAL A 485 5.88 -9.73 19.92
CA VAL A 485 5.78 -8.56 19.02
C VAL A 485 6.49 -8.84 17.69
N SER A 486 7.71 -9.40 17.74
CA SER A 486 8.47 -9.75 16.53
C SER A 486 7.73 -10.77 15.66
N GLY A 487 7.30 -11.91 16.23
CA GLY A 487 6.57 -12.94 15.49
C GLY A 487 5.23 -12.45 14.92
N LEU A 488 4.51 -11.60 15.67
CA LEU A 488 3.28 -10.98 15.17
C LEU A 488 3.54 -9.96 14.06
N CYS A 489 4.68 -9.26 14.06
CA CYS A 489 5.05 -8.37 12.96
C CYS A 489 5.30 -9.14 11.68
N GLU A 490 6.04 -10.23 11.78
CA GLU A 490 6.35 -11.11 10.65
C GLU A 490 5.07 -11.71 10.07
N TRP A 491 4.23 -12.33 10.90
CA TRP A 491 2.94 -12.86 10.47
C TRP A 491 2.07 -11.78 9.81
N ARG A 492 2.00 -10.60 10.42
CA ARG A 492 1.20 -9.48 9.92
C ARG A 492 1.70 -8.98 8.57
N ASP A 493 3.01 -8.86 8.39
CA ASP A 493 3.63 -8.43 7.14
C ASP A 493 3.40 -9.45 6.02
N ILE A 494 3.54 -10.76 6.31
CA ILE A 494 3.24 -11.84 5.36
C ILE A 494 1.79 -11.75 4.86
N VAL A 495 0.83 -11.65 5.77
CA VAL A 495 -0.59 -11.52 5.42
C VAL A 495 -0.87 -10.23 4.66
N ALA A 496 -0.32 -9.10 5.13
CA ALA A 496 -0.49 -7.80 4.50
C ALA A 496 0.03 -7.78 3.05
N ARG A 497 1.18 -8.40 2.79
CA ARG A 497 1.75 -8.55 1.44
C ARG A 497 0.90 -9.45 0.55
N ALA A 498 0.51 -10.62 1.06
CA ALA A 498 -0.26 -11.62 0.32
C ALA A 498 -1.64 -11.07 -0.10
N GLU A 499 -2.30 -10.36 0.81
CA GLU A 499 -3.65 -9.83 0.61
C GLU A 499 -3.66 -8.44 -0.04
N ASP A 500 -2.50 -7.82 -0.28
CA ASP A 500 -2.35 -6.40 -0.64
C ASP A 500 -3.17 -5.46 0.25
N GLU A 501 -2.90 -5.52 1.56
CA GLU A 501 -3.52 -4.69 2.58
C GLU A 501 -2.47 -4.03 3.45
N SER A 502 -2.80 -2.91 4.08
CA SER A 502 -1.85 -2.29 5.01
C SER A 502 -1.70 -3.14 6.27
N THR A 503 -0.50 -3.12 6.87
CA THR A 503 -0.25 -3.77 8.16
C THR A 503 -1.21 -3.26 9.24
N GLY A 504 -1.55 -1.97 9.20
CA GLY A 504 -2.52 -1.35 10.11
C GLY A 504 -3.96 -1.85 9.93
N TYR A 505 -4.36 -2.24 8.72
CA TYR A 505 -5.68 -2.83 8.45
C TYR A 505 -5.72 -4.30 8.89
N VAL A 506 -4.67 -5.07 8.61
CA VAL A 506 -4.54 -6.48 9.03
C VAL A 506 -4.56 -6.58 10.56
N LEU A 507 -3.66 -5.87 11.24
CA LEU A 507 -3.56 -5.88 12.70
C LEU A 507 -2.91 -4.58 13.23
N PRO A 508 -3.69 -3.64 13.79
CA PRO A 508 -3.18 -2.36 14.28
C PRO A 508 -2.09 -2.51 15.35
N ASN A 509 -1.11 -1.59 15.37
CA ASN A 509 0.00 -1.59 16.34
C ASN A 509 -0.47 -1.72 17.78
N LYS A 510 -1.52 -0.99 18.17
CA LYS A 510 -2.11 -1.07 19.51
C LYS A 510 -2.58 -2.49 19.86
N THR A 511 -3.17 -3.20 18.90
CA THR A 511 -3.64 -4.57 19.09
C THR A 511 -2.47 -5.55 19.16
N VAL A 512 -1.42 -5.37 18.35
CA VAL A 512 -0.17 -6.16 18.46
C VAL A 512 0.41 -6.05 19.88
N LEU A 513 0.56 -4.83 20.39
CA LEU A 513 1.10 -4.59 21.74
C LEU A 513 0.20 -5.18 22.83
N GLU A 514 -1.13 -5.09 22.69
CA GLU A 514 -2.06 -5.69 23.65
C GLU A 514 -2.00 -7.23 23.65
N ILE A 515 -1.90 -7.86 22.48
CA ILE A 515 -1.72 -9.31 22.38
C ILE A 515 -0.41 -9.73 23.04
N ALA A 516 0.70 -9.03 22.75
CA ALA A 516 1.98 -9.29 23.38
C ALA A 516 1.91 -9.12 24.91
N LYS A 517 1.21 -8.10 25.40
CA LYS A 517 1.03 -7.87 26.84
C LYS A 517 0.29 -9.01 27.54
N GLN A 518 -0.79 -9.52 26.93
CA GLN A 518 -1.68 -10.52 27.53
C GLN A 518 -1.27 -11.97 27.25
N MET A 519 -0.42 -12.20 26.24
CA MET A 519 0.13 -13.51 25.84
C MET A 519 -0.92 -14.64 25.72
N PRO A 520 -1.98 -14.47 24.90
CA PRO A 520 -3.06 -15.45 24.80
C PRO A 520 -2.62 -16.72 24.03
N VAL A 521 -2.38 -17.82 24.74
CA VAL A 521 -1.93 -19.11 24.16
C VAL A 521 -3.04 -20.03 23.63
N THR A 522 -4.28 -19.54 23.56
CA THR A 522 -5.46 -20.28 23.05
C THR A 522 -6.33 -19.37 22.21
N THR A 523 -6.95 -19.90 21.15
CA THR A 523 -7.84 -19.14 20.25
C THR A 523 -8.98 -18.44 20.98
N ASN A 524 -9.60 -19.11 21.95
CA ASN A 524 -10.67 -18.53 22.76
C ASN A 524 -10.23 -17.30 23.55
N LYS A 525 -9.01 -17.30 24.12
CA LYS A 525 -8.46 -16.13 24.82
C LYS A 525 -8.14 -15.00 23.85
N LEU A 526 -7.52 -15.31 22.71
CA LEU A 526 -7.19 -14.33 21.68
C LEU A 526 -8.45 -13.65 21.12
N ARG A 527 -9.45 -14.44 20.74
CA ARG A 527 -10.74 -13.97 20.24
C ARG A 527 -11.45 -13.03 21.23
N ARG A 528 -11.47 -13.39 22.52
CA ARG A 528 -12.05 -12.56 23.59
C ARG A 528 -11.31 -11.23 23.77
N LEU A 529 -9.99 -11.23 23.56
CA LEU A 529 -9.16 -10.03 23.67
C LEU A 529 -9.47 -9.03 22.54
N VAL A 530 -9.55 -9.51 21.30
CA VAL A 530 -9.65 -8.65 20.10
C VAL A 530 -11.09 -8.34 19.65
N LYS A 531 -12.09 -9.09 20.16
CA LYS A 531 -13.54 -8.83 19.97
C LYS A 531 -13.98 -8.68 18.49
N THR A 532 -13.61 -9.65 17.64
CA THR A 532 -14.03 -9.80 16.22
C THR A 532 -13.91 -8.55 15.34
N LYS A 533 -12.99 -7.63 15.64
CA LYS A 533 -12.84 -6.35 14.91
C LYS A 533 -11.95 -6.43 13.67
N HIS A 534 -11.23 -7.53 13.49
CA HIS A 534 -10.14 -7.65 12.53
C HIS A 534 -10.34 -8.90 11.68
N PRO A 535 -10.90 -8.78 10.46
CA PRO A 535 -11.24 -9.94 9.62
C PRO A 535 -10.05 -10.87 9.38
N TYR A 536 -8.89 -10.32 9.01
CA TYR A 536 -7.69 -11.13 8.77
C TYR A 536 -7.18 -11.85 10.02
N LEU A 537 -7.26 -11.22 11.20
CA LEU A 537 -6.93 -11.92 12.44
C LEU A 537 -7.96 -13.02 12.74
N GLU A 538 -9.24 -12.77 12.49
CA GLU A 538 -10.34 -13.68 12.77
C GLU A 538 -10.24 -14.97 11.96
N HIS A 539 -9.89 -14.87 10.68
CA HIS A 539 -9.66 -16.02 9.79
C HIS A 539 -8.38 -16.80 10.12
N ASN A 540 -7.43 -16.19 10.84
CA ASN A 540 -6.10 -16.75 11.09
C ASN A 540 -5.80 -16.97 12.59
N LEU A 541 -6.83 -17.13 13.43
CA LEU A 541 -6.65 -17.22 14.89
C LEU A 541 -5.74 -18.37 15.32
N ASP A 542 -5.85 -19.54 14.70
CA ASP A 542 -5.00 -20.69 15.01
C ASP A 542 -3.54 -20.44 14.66
N SER A 543 -3.28 -19.93 13.45
CA SER A 543 -1.94 -19.51 13.01
C SER A 543 -1.32 -18.51 13.99
N VAL A 544 -2.07 -17.47 14.38
CA VAL A 544 -1.57 -16.43 15.30
C VAL A 544 -1.28 -16.99 16.70
N VAL A 545 -2.10 -17.92 17.20
CA VAL A 545 -1.83 -18.57 18.48
C VAL A 545 -0.58 -19.45 18.41
N THR A 546 -0.36 -20.15 17.30
CA THR A 546 0.87 -20.91 17.07
C THR A 546 2.10 -20.00 17.07
N VAL A 547 2.03 -18.86 16.37
CA VAL A 547 3.08 -17.83 16.40
C VAL A 547 3.38 -17.39 17.83
N ILE A 548 2.35 -17.06 18.63
CA ILE A 548 2.53 -16.66 20.04
C ILE A 548 3.26 -17.74 20.85
N ARG A 549 2.88 -19.01 20.70
CA ARG A 549 3.52 -20.12 21.43
C ARG A 549 4.98 -20.29 21.04
N HIS A 550 5.30 -20.28 19.74
CA HIS A 550 6.67 -20.37 19.24
C HIS A 550 7.52 -19.17 19.68
N SER A 551 6.97 -17.95 19.61
CA SER A 551 7.63 -16.74 20.11
C SER A 551 8.01 -16.84 21.59
N ILE A 552 7.12 -17.36 22.44
CA ILE A 552 7.42 -17.56 23.87
C ILE A 552 8.58 -18.53 24.09
N GLN A 553 8.64 -19.60 23.30
CA GLN A 553 9.73 -20.58 23.36
C GLN A 553 11.07 -19.98 22.90
N ASN A 554 11.05 -19.08 21.91
CA ASN A 554 12.23 -18.39 21.40
C ASN A 554 12.61 -17.11 22.18
N ALA A 555 12.07 -16.90 23.37
CA ALA A 555 12.27 -15.66 24.13
C ALA A 555 13.73 -15.35 24.47
N ALA A 556 14.59 -16.37 24.62
CA ALA A 556 16.01 -16.20 24.92
C ALA A 556 16.74 -15.32 23.89
N ALA A 557 16.35 -15.40 22.61
CA ALA A 557 16.94 -14.58 21.54
C ALA A 557 16.67 -13.07 21.71
N PHE A 558 15.67 -12.70 22.51
CA PHE A 558 15.21 -11.32 22.69
C PHE A 558 15.66 -10.69 24.02
N GLU A 559 16.43 -11.42 24.85
CA GLU A 559 16.88 -10.91 26.15
C GLU A 559 17.76 -9.67 26.02
N ALA A 560 18.71 -9.69 25.08
CA ALA A 560 19.61 -8.55 24.84
C ALA A 560 18.82 -7.30 24.38
N ALA A 561 17.88 -7.46 23.45
CA ALA A 561 17.03 -6.37 22.99
C ALA A 561 16.14 -5.81 24.12
N ALA A 562 15.58 -6.69 24.97
CA ALA A 562 14.79 -6.28 26.13
C ALA A 562 15.60 -5.47 27.15
N GLN A 563 16.86 -5.83 27.38
CA GLN A 563 17.75 -5.09 28.28
C GLN A 563 18.07 -3.71 27.70
N GLN A 564 18.45 -3.63 26.43
CA GLN A 564 18.76 -2.36 25.76
C GLN A 564 17.58 -1.38 25.78
N LEU A 565 16.34 -1.85 25.53
CA LEU A 565 15.15 -1.00 25.59
C LEU A 565 14.86 -0.48 27.02
N LYS A 566 15.18 -1.27 28.05
CA LYS A 566 15.03 -0.83 29.45
C LYS A 566 16.07 0.21 29.85
N GLU A 567 17.31 0.04 29.41
CA GLU A 567 18.41 0.98 29.68
C GLU A 567 18.20 2.33 28.97
N GLY A 568 17.71 2.30 27.72
CA GLY A 568 17.35 3.51 26.97
C GLY A 568 16.23 4.31 27.65
N ASN A 569 15.22 3.63 28.19
CA ASN A 569 14.14 4.29 28.95
C ASN A 569 14.62 4.86 30.29
N ALA A 570 15.60 4.23 30.95
CA ALA A 570 16.16 4.70 32.21
C ALA A 570 17.02 5.95 32.05
N THR A 571 17.74 6.10 30.93
CA THR A 571 18.56 7.28 30.63
C THR A 571 17.75 8.49 30.19
N THR A 572 16.56 8.29 29.60
CA THR A 572 15.62 9.39 29.31
C THR A 572 14.84 9.89 30.53
N GLY A 573 14.90 9.17 31.67
CA GLY A 573 14.14 9.49 32.88
C GLY A 573 14.90 10.29 33.96
N SER A 574 16.19 10.57 33.78
CA SER A 574 17.04 11.12 34.86
C SER A 574 17.35 12.63 34.81
N ASP A 575 16.86 13.38 33.81
CA ASP A 575 17.04 14.85 33.73
C ASP A 575 15.77 15.64 34.09
N ALA A 576 15.08 15.25 35.16
CA ALA A 576 14.02 16.05 35.76
C ALA A 576 14.51 16.69 37.08
N VAL A 577 14.94 17.95 36.99
CA VAL A 577 15.16 18.81 38.17
C VAL A 577 13.82 19.02 38.90
N PRO A 578 13.74 18.84 40.22
CA PRO A 578 12.48 19.00 40.94
C PRO A 578 12.18 20.50 41.14
N VAL A 579 11.19 21.02 40.44
CA VAL A 579 10.59 22.33 40.77
C VAL A 579 9.43 22.09 41.73
N THR A 580 9.59 22.62 42.93
CA THR A 580 8.60 22.64 44.01
C THR A 580 7.32 23.37 43.61
N THR A 581 6.21 22.79 44.05
CA THR A 581 4.81 23.22 43.92
C THR A 581 4.53 24.56 44.61
N GLU A 582 3.98 25.53 43.87
CA GLU A 582 2.94 26.45 44.36
C GLU A 582 1.90 26.66 43.24
N ASP A 583 0.65 26.24 43.50
CA ASP A 583 -0.53 26.53 42.67
C ASP A 583 -0.93 28.01 42.78
N PRO A 584 -1.40 28.62 41.68
CA PRO A 584 -2.83 28.91 41.61
C PRO A 584 -3.49 28.54 40.26
N ALA A 585 -4.80 28.25 40.36
CA ALA A 585 -5.68 27.61 39.39
C ALA A 585 -6.16 28.49 38.19
N PRO A 586 -7.12 28.05 37.36
CA PRO A 586 -6.87 27.40 36.07
C PRO A 586 -7.35 28.23 34.87
N GLN A 587 -6.61 28.21 33.75
CA GLN A 587 -7.13 28.63 32.44
C GLN A 587 -7.14 27.45 31.47
N THR A 588 -8.36 27.14 31.02
CA THR A 588 -8.72 26.09 30.07
C THR A 588 -8.20 26.39 28.66
N GLN A 589 -7.25 25.58 28.17
CA GLN A 589 -7.00 25.41 26.74
C GLN A 589 -6.75 23.92 26.43
N ASN A 590 -7.59 23.37 25.55
CA ASN A 590 -7.43 22.06 24.93
C ASN A 590 -6.33 22.10 23.86
N PRO A 591 -5.34 21.20 23.85
CA PRO A 591 -4.49 20.98 22.69
C PRO A 591 -5.08 19.89 21.79
N LYS A 592 -5.32 20.26 20.54
CA LYS A 592 -5.44 19.37 19.39
C LYS A 592 -4.03 19.04 18.94
N GLU A 593 -3.63 17.77 18.95
CA GLU A 593 -2.42 17.32 18.27
C GLU A 593 -2.75 16.83 16.86
N SER A 594 -2.16 17.54 15.91
CA SER A 594 -1.97 17.16 14.51
C SER A 594 -0.94 16.03 14.44
N PHE A 595 -1.27 14.94 13.75
CA PHE A 595 -0.30 13.91 13.37
C PHE A 595 0.69 14.49 12.35
N GLN A 596 1.80 15.04 12.85
CA GLN A 596 3.03 15.20 12.09
C GLN A 596 3.84 13.93 12.30
N HIS A 597 4.01 13.11 11.26
CA HIS A 597 5.13 12.19 11.23
C HIS A 597 6.39 13.03 11.08
N GLN A 598 7.06 13.31 12.21
CA GLN A 598 8.47 13.65 12.19
C GLN A 598 9.23 12.34 12.01
N ASP A 599 9.91 12.22 10.87
CA ASP A 599 11.00 11.26 10.69
C ASP A 599 12.11 11.64 11.68
N THR A 600 12.05 11.09 12.89
CA THR A 600 13.22 11.01 13.76
C THR A 600 14.04 9.83 13.30
N ASP A 601 14.96 10.10 12.38
CA ASP A 601 16.07 9.22 12.05
C ASP A 601 17.02 9.18 13.25
N VAL A 602 16.70 8.31 14.22
CA VAL A 602 17.63 7.97 15.31
C VAL A 602 18.58 6.92 14.73
N GLN A 603 19.73 7.37 14.21
CA GLN A 603 20.83 6.47 13.89
C GLN A 603 21.30 5.73 15.14
N ILE A 604 20.86 4.49 15.30
CA ILE A 604 21.45 3.56 16.26
C ILE A 604 22.78 3.09 15.67
N LYS A 605 23.90 3.65 16.14
CA LYS A 605 25.24 3.10 15.87
C LYS A 605 25.41 1.78 16.61
N LEU A 606 25.05 0.68 15.96
CA LEU A 606 25.50 -0.65 16.37
C LEU A 606 26.95 -0.84 15.92
N LYS A 607 27.87 -1.10 16.87
CA LYS A 607 29.22 -1.53 16.53
C LYS A 607 29.15 -2.95 15.96
N PRO A 608 29.82 -3.24 14.83
CA PRO A 608 29.95 -4.61 14.36
C PRO A 608 30.79 -5.42 15.36
N ASN A 609 30.25 -6.53 15.86
CA ASN A 609 31.03 -7.51 16.59
C ASN A 609 31.87 -8.33 15.60
N ASN A 610 33.18 -8.10 15.62
CA ASN A 610 34.16 -9.01 15.06
C ASN A 610 34.18 -10.30 15.88
N VAL A 611 33.62 -11.38 15.34
CA VAL A 611 34.03 -12.74 15.70
C VAL A 611 34.48 -13.42 14.41
N THR A 612 35.80 -13.44 14.23
CA THR A 612 36.50 -14.26 13.24
C THR A 612 36.40 -15.73 13.63
N SER A 613 35.74 -16.53 12.80
CA SER A 613 36.06 -17.95 12.66
C SER A 613 36.06 -18.31 11.17
N GLU A 614 37.26 -18.40 10.60
CA GLU A 614 37.50 -18.98 9.29
C GLU A 614 37.15 -20.47 9.31
N LEU A 615 36.34 -20.93 8.34
CA LEU A 615 36.33 -22.29 7.84
C LEU A 615 36.20 -22.26 6.30
N PRO A 616 36.76 -23.26 5.59
CA PRO A 616 37.44 -23.04 4.31
C PRO A 616 36.52 -22.93 3.10
N ARG A 617 36.94 -22.10 2.15
CA ARG A 617 36.41 -22.05 0.78
C ARG A 617 36.86 -23.29 0.01
N GLU A 618 35.93 -24.16 -0.33
CA GLU A 618 36.04 -24.99 -1.53
C GLU A 618 34.90 -24.66 -2.50
N SER A 619 35.31 -24.43 -3.73
CA SER A 619 34.55 -24.02 -4.90
C SER A 619 33.64 -25.12 -5.42
N LEU A 620 32.34 -24.84 -5.58
CA LEU A 620 31.45 -25.58 -6.48
C LEU A 620 30.47 -24.61 -7.16
N THR A 621 30.65 -24.46 -8.46
CA THR A 621 29.79 -23.78 -9.43
C THR A 621 28.43 -24.47 -9.52
N ILE A 622 27.31 -23.73 -9.48
CA ILE A 622 25.97 -24.25 -9.76
C ILE A 622 25.39 -23.53 -11.00
N PRO A 623 24.89 -24.25 -12.03
CA PRO A 623 24.34 -23.65 -13.26
C PRO A 623 22.91 -23.11 -13.11
N GLU A 624 22.55 -22.17 -13.98
CA GLU A 624 21.20 -21.67 -14.23
C GLU A 624 20.20 -22.81 -14.53
N GLN A 625 19.24 -23.06 -13.63
CA GLN A 625 17.89 -23.56 -13.94
C GLN A 625 17.05 -23.71 -12.66
N THR A 626 16.29 -22.68 -12.30
CA THR A 626 15.11 -22.78 -11.42
C THR A 626 14.15 -21.61 -11.68
N ARG A 627 13.51 -21.62 -12.85
CA ARG A 627 12.16 -21.10 -13.03
C ARG A 627 11.24 -22.32 -13.06
N ASP A 628 10.12 -22.25 -12.36
CA ASP A 628 9.06 -23.28 -12.21
C ASP A 628 9.10 -24.08 -10.90
N ALA A 629 8.84 -23.37 -9.79
CA ALA A 629 8.33 -23.98 -8.56
C ALA A 629 6.97 -23.35 -8.24
N ASN A 630 5.90 -23.83 -8.91
CA ASN A 630 4.52 -23.52 -8.47
C ASN A 630 3.44 -24.49 -8.98
N VAL A 631 3.78 -25.71 -9.42
CA VAL A 631 2.77 -26.71 -9.79
C VAL A 631 3.18 -28.10 -9.30
N GLY A 632 3.02 -28.37 -8.00
CA GLY A 632 3.39 -29.66 -7.38
C GLY A 632 2.29 -30.37 -6.59
N ALA A 633 1.11 -29.77 -6.45
CA ALA A 633 0.11 -30.19 -5.46
C ALA A 633 -0.79 -31.39 -5.83
N LEU A 634 -0.56 -32.05 -6.97
CA LEU A 634 -1.29 -33.27 -7.37
C LEU A 634 -0.44 -34.56 -7.29
N SER A 635 0.80 -34.46 -6.78
CA SER A 635 1.71 -35.61 -6.61
C SER A 635 1.69 -36.22 -5.20
N THR A 636 1.00 -35.58 -4.27
CA THR A 636 0.97 -35.84 -2.82
C THR A 636 0.47 -37.25 -2.47
N LEU A 637 -0.43 -37.84 -3.26
CA LEU A 637 -0.94 -39.20 -3.06
C LEU A 637 0.10 -40.32 -3.30
N LYS A 638 1.23 -40.01 -3.96
CA LYS A 638 2.27 -40.97 -4.35
C LYS A 638 3.47 -40.93 -3.41
N VAL A 639 3.78 -39.77 -2.84
CA VAL A 639 4.74 -39.63 -1.72
C VAL A 639 4.18 -40.30 -0.47
N ALA A 640 2.87 -40.23 -0.23
CA ALA A 640 2.18 -40.99 0.82
C ALA A 640 2.35 -42.52 0.66
N LYS A 641 2.43 -43.06 -0.57
CA LYS A 641 2.71 -44.49 -0.80
C LYS A 641 4.15 -44.90 -0.48
N PHE A 642 5.09 -43.98 -0.64
CA PHE A 642 6.49 -44.19 -0.30
C PHE A 642 6.72 -44.08 1.22
N TYR A 643 5.97 -43.21 1.90
CA TYR A 643 5.93 -43.16 3.37
C TYR A 643 5.24 -44.39 3.98
N LEU A 644 4.14 -44.87 3.40
CA LEU A 644 3.52 -46.16 3.77
C LEU A 644 4.47 -47.36 3.59
N PHE A 645 5.44 -47.27 2.67
CA PHE A 645 6.50 -48.28 2.52
C PHE A 645 7.50 -48.26 3.69
N GLN A 646 7.69 -47.13 4.38
CA GLN A 646 8.43 -47.09 5.64
C GLN A 646 7.61 -47.58 6.83
N CYS A 647 6.30 -47.33 6.84
CA CYS A 647 5.40 -47.72 7.94
C CYS A 647 5.26 -49.25 8.12
N TYR A 648 5.43 -50.06 7.07
CA TYR A 648 5.39 -51.53 7.20
C TYR A 648 6.68 -52.16 7.74
N PHE A 649 7.72 -51.36 8.00
CA PHE A 649 9.06 -51.83 8.39
C PHE A 649 9.48 -51.63 9.84
N LYS A 650 8.56 -51.16 10.67
CA LYS A 650 8.72 -51.08 12.12
C LYS A 650 7.38 -51.38 12.82
N VAL A 651 7.00 -52.65 12.86
CA VAL A 651 6.16 -53.22 13.93
C VAL A 651 6.73 -54.60 14.28
#